data_AF-A0A840R9X1-F1
#
_entry.id   AF-A0A840R9X1-F1
#
_cell.length_a   1.000
_cell.length_b   1.000
_cell.length_c   1.000
_cell.angle_alpha   90.00
_cell.angle_beta   90.00
_cell.angle_gamma   90.00
#
_symmetry.space_group_name_H-M   'P 1'
#
loop_
_entity.id
_entity.type
_entity.pdbx_description
1 polymer ?
#
loop_
_entity_poly.entity_id
_entity_poly.type
_entity_poly.pdbx_seq_one_letter_code
_entity_poly.pdbx_strand_id
1 'polypeptide(L)'
;MLQSSLTPITHPLEVSLVHTDAGHGITLAQHPAIPSLSALLPALHNMGLQVEREEPQERAGRQTRRSTLWLDDACTAQLASLTDTPRLADFLRRLFSGQAEDGRLNGLAVVAGLNAHEIMLVRAYASYLRQAGWHMSLRYMADCLRRQPATVRAWLGYHHARLDPLMSRNKAAAAELERVAHTQLQRQIAALQDADAADLLEKLRQLVAATMRSSYFLHSTHDDLPAYLAIKLDTQLLDFLPKPRPFREIYVFSERFEGVHLRGGAVSRGGLRWSDRREDYRTEVLGLVKAQLVKNAVIVPTGAKGGFVCKLLPFEASREATQAEGVACYQLFINALLDLTDNLVEGVIVPPAQVVRHDADDPYLVVAADKGTASFSDLANAISVARGFWLGDAFASGGSNGYDHKKMGITAKGAWETARLRFTELGIDWTQEHFTAIGIGDMSGDVFGNGMLLMPHLQLLGAFDHRHIFIDPTPDTAAALAERQRLFALPRSSWADYNPALISAGGGVYARTERQITVSDVVRQWLGLDQNTVTPDVLIRAMLAAPVTVLYNGGIGTYVKAAQETHEQVRDRANDRIRLDAPAVRARMVVEGGNLGMTQAARVALATQGVRVMTDAVDNSAGVDCSDHEVNLKILLRQAALPAAATSTLLTGMTGAVERAVLATNRAQARRILRHRHQPGLLADPCALLLQLEHATGLDRALEQLPADVVIQQREQGMLYEPELAVLLAHSKMAIKSAVLAGTHAIPIQPWHAYLLTRYFPQPVRTLNLTAHALKHEIIATRLANELVDRAGIGFAHDLVRRRGWPLLRVTEAFAFAWAALDMDTWLQRHDALITTLPAATRHAIDTALEQGLADAVNAVLASPAVSSPASWAVFADQLGEFTEAPAITPTLLPEEINRRVRRFVRLSAATPLIAHGHHAATVLSALEQVSHATGLATITPKLDTAAQTVIARIELLLTSALLAQRGSQVQDVVSRLGLTEALALVSGSASAEHLAAAVAQLDEARFQHELGLHVV
;
A
#
# COMPACT_ATOMS: atom_id res chain seq x y z
N MET A 1 18.63 14.52 31.58
CA MET A 1 19.99 14.63 32.13
C MET A 1 20.11 13.65 33.28
N LEU A 2 21.21 12.89 33.31
CA LEU A 2 21.70 11.98 34.37
C LEU A 2 20.71 10.92 34.92
N GLN A 3 20.71 9.73 34.31
CA GLN A 3 20.41 8.49 35.03
C GLN A 3 21.59 7.54 34.87
N SER A 4 22.33 7.34 35.97
CA SER A 4 23.36 6.33 36.12
C SER A 4 22.74 4.94 36.01
N SER A 5 23.47 4.01 35.40
CA SER A 5 23.20 2.56 35.40
C SER A 5 22.86 2.06 36.80
N LEU A 6 21.58 1.85 37.10
CA LEU A 6 21.14 1.23 38.35
C LEU A 6 21.33 -0.28 38.24
N THR A 7 22.21 -0.81 39.09
CA THR A 7 22.35 -2.24 39.41
C THR A 7 21.00 -2.77 39.94
N PRO A 8 20.67 -4.07 39.76
CA PRO A 8 19.38 -4.60 40.19
C PRO A 8 19.16 -4.33 41.67
N ILE A 9 18.06 -3.65 42.00
CA ILE A 9 17.70 -3.28 43.36
C ILE A 9 17.35 -4.58 44.12
N THR A 10 18.23 -5.03 45.02
CA THR A 10 18.02 -6.26 45.81
C THR A 10 17.08 -6.08 47.00
N HIS A 11 16.64 -4.84 47.32
CA HIS A 11 15.66 -4.56 48.38
C HIS A 11 14.67 -3.46 47.96
N PRO A 12 13.34 -3.70 48.06
CA PRO A 12 12.33 -2.76 47.58
C PRO A 12 12.33 -1.47 48.40
N LEU A 13 12.13 -0.34 47.72
CA LEU A 13 11.84 0.95 48.35
C LEU A 13 10.45 0.88 49.00
N GLU A 14 10.36 1.17 50.29
CA GLU A 14 9.10 1.34 51.01
C GLU A 14 8.74 2.82 51.03
N VAL A 15 7.48 3.14 50.71
CA VAL A 15 6.93 4.49 50.76
C VAL A 15 5.68 4.47 51.62
N SER A 16 5.58 5.39 52.57
CA SER A 16 4.37 5.59 53.39
C SER A 16 4.06 7.06 53.57
N LEU A 17 2.77 7.39 53.65
CA LEU A 17 2.30 8.73 53.97
C LEU A 17 2.12 8.85 55.49
N VAL A 18 2.67 9.91 56.06
CA VAL A 18 2.64 10.17 57.50
C VAL A 18 1.76 11.38 57.75
N HIS A 19 0.85 11.23 58.71
CA HIS A 19 -0.07 12.26 59.16
C HIS A 19 0.20 12.50 60.65
N THR A 20 0.70 13.69 61.01
CA THR A 20 0.96 14.08 62.40
C THR A 20 0.51 15.51 62.65
N ASP A 21 0.51 15.93 63.91
CA ASP A 21 0.31 17.33 64.31
C ASP A 21 1.34 18.29 63.68
N ALA A 22 2.50 17.76 63.25
CA ALA A 22 3.56 18.51 62.57
C ALA A 22 3.36 18.65 61.05
N GLY A 23 2.26 18.14 60.49
CA GLY A 23 1.92 18.21 59.07
C GLY A 23 1.78 16.84 58.40
N HIS A 24 1.70 16.85 57.06
CA HIS A 24 1.72 15.64 56.23
C HIS A 24 3.11 15.45 55.60
N GLY A 25 3.61 14.22 55.58
CA GLY A 25 4.93 13.91 55.04
C GLY A 25 4.99 12.59 54.27
N ILE A 26 5.97 12.49 53.37
CA ILE A 26 6.25 11.27 52.60
C ILE A 26 7.48 10.61 53.23
N THR A 27 7.30 9.42 53.78
CA THR A 27 8.40 8.65 54.37
C THR A 27 8.91 7.60 53.41
N LEU A 28 10.22 7.61 53.18
CA LEU A 28 10.95 6.66 52.35
C LEU A 28 11.83 5.77 53.23
N ALA A 29 11.84 4.46 52.98
CA ALA A 29 12.76 3.53 53.62
C ALA A 29 13.32 2.53 52.60
N GLN A 30 14.64 2.37 52.54
CA GLN A 30 15.29 1.42 51.61
C GLN A 30 16.64 0.94 52.15
N HIS A 31 17.03 -0.26 51.74
CA HIS A 31 18.33 -0.87 52.03
C HIS A 31 19.17 -0.97 50.75
N PRO A 32 20.45 -0.57 50.74
CA PRO A 32 21.21 0.12 51.79
C PRO A 32 21.09 1.67 51.74
N ALA A 33 20.43 2.24 50.73
CA ALA A 33 20.33 3.68 50.52
C ALA A 33 18.98 4.09 49.91
N ILE A 34 18.56 5.33 50.19
CA ILE A 34 17.39 6.00 49.58
C ILE A 34 17.87 6.82 48.36
N PRO A 35 17.04 7.02 47.31
CA PRO A 35 17.39 7.91 46.20
C PRO A 35 17.76 9.32 46.67
N SER A 36 18.71 9.97 45.98
CA SER A 36 19.14 11.34 46.31
C SER A 36 17.98 12.35 46.22
N LEU A 37 17.99 13.40 47.06
CA LEU A 37 17.03 14.51 46.96
C LEU A 37 16.99 15.14 45.56
N SER A 38 18.12 15.25 44.87
CA SER A 38 18.20 15.75 43.49
C SER A 38 17.40 14.91 42.48
N ALA A 39 17.14 13.63 42.79
CA ALA A 39 16.27 12.76 42.00
C ALA A 39 14.80 12.83 42.44
N LEU A 40 14.54 13.00 43.75
CA LEU A 40 13.20 12.97 44.33
C LEU A 40 12.42 14.30 44.16
N LEU A 41 13.08 15.44 44.43
CA LEU A 41 12.43 16.75 44.45
C LEU A 41 11.84 17.17 43.10
N PRO A 42 12.52 16.98 41.93
CA PRO A 42 11.93 17.32 40.64
C PRO A 42 10.65 16.52 40.35
N ALA A 43 10.64 15.23 40.71
CA ALA A 43 9.50 14.35 40.50
C ALA A 43 8.29 14.75 41.37
N LEU A 44 8.54 15.10 42.64
CA LEU A 44 7.51 15.66 43.53
C LEU A 44 6.99 17.01 43.02
N HIS A 45 7.87 17.89 42.55
CA HIS A 45 7.47 19.17 41.97
C HIS A 45 6.62 18.99 40.71
N ASN A 46 6.93 18.01 39.85
CA ASN A 46 6.11 17.66 38.69
C ASN A 46 4.71 17.19 39.12
N MET A 47 4.59 16.49 40.24
CA MET A 47 3.30 16.12 40.84
C MET A 47 2.54 17.31 41.44
N GLY A 48 3.17 18.48 41.56
CA GLY A 48 2.60 19.65 42.23
C GLY A 48 2.77 19.62 43.74
N LEU A 49 3.69 18.81 44.27
CA LEU A 49 4.02 18.73 45.69
C LEU A 49 5.26 19.58 45.97
N GLN A 50 5.20 20.42 47.00
CA GLN A 50 6.34 21.18 47.49
C GLN A 50 6.83 20.60 48.82
N VAL A 51 8.14 20.34 48.89
CA VAL A 51 8.81 19.84 50.09
C VAL A 51 9.45 21.04 50.81
N GLU A 52 9.06 21.26 52.06
CA GLU A 52 9.63 22.34 52.90
C GLU A 52 10.92 21.92 53.58
N ARG A 53 10.97 20.68 54.10
CA ARG A 53 12.11 20.16 54.84
C ARG A 53 12.23 18.64 54.73
N GLU A 54 13.46 18.15 54.80
CA GLU A 54 13.79 16.73 54.96
C GLU A 54 14.15 16.45 56.42
N GLU A 55 13.66 15.34 56.95
CA GLU A 55 14.04 14.79 58.25
C GLU A 55 14.61 13.38 58.10
N PRO A 56 15.94 13.22 58.04
CA PRO A 56 16.58 11.91 57.98
C PRO A 56 16.50 11.20 59.34
N GLN A 57 16.15 9.92 59.34
CA GLN A 57 16.08 9.08 60.54
C GLN A 57 17.16 8.00 60.49
N GLU A 58 18.20 8.13 61.31
CA GLU A 58 19.18 7.07 61.53
C GLU A 58 18.70 6.14 62.66
N ARG A 59 18.48 4.87 62.34
CA ARG A 59 18.27 3.82 63.36
C ARG A 59 19.58 3.11 63.62
N ALA A 60 20.15 3.30 64.80
CA ALA A 60 21.33 2.57 65.26
C ALA A 60 21.10 1.05 65.16
N GLY A 61 21.96 0.35 64.40
CA GLY A 61 21.97 -1.12 64.30
C GLY A 61 21.14 -1.76 63.17
N ARG A 62 20.48 -1.00 62.29
CA ARG A 62 19.84 -1.53 61.06
C ARG A 62 20.49 -0.93 59.80
N GLN A 63 20.72 -1.76 58.77
CA GLN A 63 21.23 -1.33 57.46
C GLN A 63 20.19 -0.59 56.59
N THR A 64 18.96 -0.38 57.08
CA THR A 64 17.89 0.35 56.39
C THR A 64 17.93 1.82 56.74
N ARG A 65 18.06 2.70 55.73
CA ARG A 65 17.94 4.16 55.90
C ARG A 65 16.48 4.58 55.77
N ARG A 66 16.04 5.57 56.56
CA ARG A 66 14.70 6.15 56.51
C ARG A 66 14.79 7.68 56.45
N SER A 67 13.97 8.32 55.63
CA SER A 67 13.88 9.79 55.54
C SER A 67 12.44 10.23 55.33
N THR A 68 12.02 11.32 55.98
CA THR A 68 10.69 11.89 55.84
C THR A 68 10.78 13.26 55.17
N LEU A 69 10.04 13.44 54.07
CA LEU A 69 9.90 14.68 53.35
C LEU A 69 8.60 15.37 53.79
N TRP A 70 8.72 16.49 54.50
CA TRP A 70 7.57 17.27 54.98
C TRP A 70 7.11 18.25 53.90
N LEU A 71 5.80 18.32 53.69
CA LEU A 71 5.19 19.12 52.63
C LEU A 71 4.66 20.44 53.15
N ASP A 72 4.51 21.43 52.27
CA ASP A 72 3.92 22.72 52.64
C ASP A 72 2.44 22.60 53.06
N ASP A 73 1.91 23.66 53.67
CA ASP A 73 0.52 23.68 54.17
C ASP A 73 -0.51 23.44 53.06
N ALA A 74 -0.25 23.95 51.84
CA ALA A 74 -1.16 23.80 50.70
C ALA A 74 -1.22 22.34 50.22
N CYS A 75 -0.07 21.68 50.08
CA CYS A 75 0.05 20.28 49.71
C CYS A 75 -0.49 19.37 50.82
N THR A 76 -0.27 19.75 52.08
CA THR A 76 -0.82 19.07 53.26
C THR A 76 -2.35 19.05 53.21
N ALA A 77 -3.00 20.21 52.99
CA ALA A 77 -4.45 20.29 52.83
C ALA A 77 -4.96 19.47 51.64
N GLN A 78 -4.21 19.47 50.53
CA GLN A 78 -4.56 18.71 49.33
C GLN A 78 -4.48 17.19 49.57
N LEU A 79 -3.43 16.71 50.24
CA LEU A 79 -3.27 15.29 50.58
C LEU A 79 -4.28 14.82 51.63
N ALA A 80 -4.66 15.67 52.57
CA ALA A 80 -5.70 15.36 53.55
C ALA A 80 -7.07 15.08 52.89
N SER A 81 -7.30 15.62 51.69
CA SER A 81 -8.54 15.39 50.93
C SER A 81 -8.55 14.06 50.15
N LEU A 82 -7.42 13.35 50.07
CA LEU A 82 -7.35 12.05 49.41
C LEU A 82 -7.95 10.96 50.28
N THR A 83 -8.88 10.20 49.71
CA THR A 83 -9.55 9.09 50.39
C THR A 83 -8.78 7.76 50.33
N ASP A 84 -7.81 7.62 49.42
CA ASP A 84 -7.04 6.39 49.19
C ASP A 84 -5.52 6.69 49.23
N THR A 85 -5.02 6.92 50.45
CA THR A 85 -3.59 7.18 50.70
C THR A 85 -2.65 6.01 50.34
N PRO A 86 -3.03 4.72 50.47
CA PRO A 86 -2.20 3.60 50.01
C PRO A 86 -1.90 3.64 48.50
N ARG A 87 -2.87 4.05 47.68
CA ARG A 87 -2.69 4.16 46.23
C ARG A 87 -1.62 5.19 45.85
N LEU A 88 -1.61 6.35 46.53
CA LEU A 88 -0.58 7.36 46.30
C LEU A 88 0.80 6.89 46.77
N ALA A 89 0.87 6.17 47.89
CA ALA A 89 2.13 5.58 48.36
C ALA A 89 2.70 4.57 47.34
N ASP A 90 1.86 3.71 46.75
CA ASP A 90 2.30 2.79 45.68
C ASP A 90 2.75 3.54 44.42
N PHE A 91 2.05 4.61 44.03
CA PHE A 91 2.47 5.45 42.90
C PHE A 91 3.86 6.04 43.13
N LEU A 92 4.09 6.66 44.29
CA LEU A 92 5.38 7.24 44.65
C LEU A 92 6.48 6.18 44.72
N ARG A 93 6.16 4.98 45.24
CA ARG A 93 7.08 3.84 45.23
C ARG A 93 7.53 3.50 43.81
N ARG A 94 6.59 3.38 42.87
CA ARG A 94 6.87 3.07 41.45
C ARG A 94 7.65 4.18 40.76
N LEU A 95 7.32 5.44 41.04
CA LEU A 95 8.01 6.60 40.48
C LEU A 95 9.48 6.63 40.93
N PHE A 96 9.73 6.45 42.22
CA PHE A 96 11.08 6.52 42.79
C PHE A 96 11.92 5.26 42.53
N SER A 97 11.30 4.12 42.23
CA SER A 97 11.99 2.92 41.75
C SER A 97 12.25 2.92 40.24
N GLY A 98 11.84 3.96 39.51
CA GLY A 98 11.96 4.03 38.04
C GLY A 98 11.03 3.06 37.30
N GLN A 99 9.95 2.61 37.96
CA GLN A 99 8.90 1.78 37.36
C GLN A 99 7.77 2.62 36.73
N ALA A 100 7.70 3.93 37.01
CA ALA A 100 6.74 4.86 36.43
C ALA A 100 7.44 6.11 35.88
N GLU A 101 7.00 6.58 34.70
CA GLU A 101 7.60 7.74 34.02
C GLU A 101 7.36 9.05 34.80
N ASP A 102 8.42 9.84 35.03
CA ASP A 102 8.29 11.18 35.61
C ASP A 102 7.61 12.16 34.63
N GLY A 103 6.86 13.13 35.15
CA GLY A 103 6.27 14.20 34.38
C GLY A 103 5.04 14.82 35.03
N ARG A 104 4.60 15.97 34.49
CA ARG A 104 3.54 16.78 35.10
C ARG A 104 2.17 16.11 35.22
N LEU A 105 1.89 15.10 34.39
CA LEU A 105 0.66 14.32 34.50
C LEU A 105 0.59 13.53 35.81
N ASN A 106 1.72 13.29 36.47
CA ASN A 106 1.79 12.58 37.75
C ASN A 106 1.04 13.33 38.86
N GLY A 107 0.80 14.65 38.69
CA GLY A 107 -0.03 15.40 39.63
C GLY A 107 -1.49 14.93 39.67
N LEU A 108 -1.97 14.22 38.64
CA LEU A 108 -3.30 13.59 38.67
C LEU A 108 -3.42 12.49 39.74
N ALA A 109 -2.32 11.91 40.20
CA ALA A 109 -2.34 11.02 41.38
C ALA A 109 -2.80 11.78 42.63
N VAL A 110 -2.44 13.06 42.73
CA VAL A 110 -2.74 13.92 43.89
C VAL A 110 -4.09 14.61 43.74
N VAL A 111 -4.39 15.25 42.59
CA VAL A 111 -5.64 16.01 42.42
C VAL A 111 -6.84 15.14 42.06
N ALA A 112 -6.61 14.02 41.38
CA ALA A 112 -7.67 13.21 40.79
C ALA A 112 -7.72 11.77 41.35
N GLY A 113 -6.71 11.35 42.13
CA GLY A 113 -6.66 10.03 42.78
C GLY A 113 -6.31 8.88 41.83
N LEU A 114 -5.68 9.19 40.69
CA LEU A 114 -5.34 8.18 39.67
C LEU A 114 -4.15 7.33 40.12
N ASN A 115 -4.20 6.04 39.79
CA ASN A 115 -3.06 5.13 39.94
C ASN A 115 -2.06 5.27 38.77
N ALA A 116 -0.93 4.57 38.85
CA ALA A 116 0.13 4.68 37.84
C ALA A 116 -0.30 4.17 36.45
N HIS A 117 -1.15 3.15 36.39
CA HIS A 117 -1.67 2.59 35.14
C HIS A 117 -2.64 3.57 34.45
N GLU A 118 -3.53 4.21 35.21
CA GLU A 118 -4.44 5.24 34.73
C GLU A 118 -3.69 6.48 34.23
N ILE A 119 -2.62 6.88 34.90
CA ILE A 119 -1.78 8.01 34.45
C ILE A 119 -1.01 7.65 33.18
N MET A 120 -0.53 6.41 33.05
CA MET A 120 0.06 5.92 31.80
C MET A 120 -0.94 5.98 30.64
N LEU A 121 -2.20 5.63 30.89
CA LEU A 121 -3.28 5.74 29.90
C LEU A 121 -3.50 7.20 29.47
N VAL A 122 -3.68 8.13 30.42
CA VAL A 122 -3.82 9.57 30.11
C VAL A 122 -2.61 10.08 29.32
N ARG A 123 -1.40 9.66 29.71
CA ARG A 123 -0.15 10.02 29.03
C ARG A 123 -0.08 9.49 27.60
N ALA A 124 -0.55 8.27 27.34
CA ALA A 124 -0.60 7.70 26.00
C ALA A 124 -1.53 8.52 25.07
N TYR A 125 -2.75 8.84 25.51
CA TYR A 125 -3.68 9.64 24.70
C TYR A 125 -3.18 11.09 24.47
N ALA A 126 -2.58 11.71 25.49
CA ALA A 126 -1.97 13.05 25.34
C ALA A 126 -0.76 13.02 24.39
N SER A 127 0.06 11.97 24.45
CA SER A 127 1.22 11.79 23.57
C SER A 127 0.79 11.53 22.13
N TYR A 128 -0.30 10.79 21.93
CA TYR A 128 -0.93 10.64 20.62
C TYR A 128 -1.39 11.97 20.04
N LEU A 129 -2.08 12.83 20.81
CA LEU A 129 -2.50 14.17 20.34
C LEU A 129 -1.30 15.02 19.90
N ARG A 130 -0.19 14.99 20.64
CA ARG A 130 1.06 15.66 20.23
C ARG A 130 1.52 15.14 18.86
N GLN A 131 1.59 13.83 18.68
CA GLN A 131 2.01 13.21 17.42
C GLN A 131 1.02 13.41 16.27
N ALA A 132 -0.26 13.64 16.57
CA ALA A 132 -1.28 14.01 15.60
C ALA A 132 -1.15 15.45 15.08
N GLY A 133 -0.19 16.23 15.60
CA GLY A 133 0.02 17.63 15.21
C GLY A 133 -0.86 18.62 15.99
N TRP A 134 -1.34 18.24 17.17
CA TRP A 134 -2.11 19.13 18.02
C TRP A 134 -1.26 20.30 18.54
N HIS A 135 -1.87 21.48 18.62
CA HIS A 135 -1.15 22.74 18.87
C HIS A 135 -0.68 22.91 20.34
N MET A 136 -1.30 22.21 21.30
CA MET A 136 -0.94 22.30 22.72
C MET A 136 0.26 21.41 23.07
N SER A 137 1.21 21.94 23.84
CA SER A 137 2.32 21.13 24.37
C SER A 137 1.85 20.13 25.42
N LEU A 138 2.56 19.00 25.58
CA LEU A 138 2.29 18.02 26.65
C LEU A 138 2.27 18.65 28.05
N ARG A 139 3.14 19.62 28.28
CA ARG A 139 3.20 20.40 29.52
C ARG A 139 1.89 21.13 29.77
N TYR A 140 1.40 21.85 28.76
CA TYR A 140 0.17 22.62 28.87
C TYR A 140 -1.06 21.72 29.00
N MET A 141 -1.12 20.63 28.22
CA MET A 141 -2.18 19.63 28.35
C MET A 141 -2.25 19.06 29.79
N ALA A 142 -1.10 18.75 30.40
CA ALA A 142 -1.05 18.31 31.79
C ALA A 142 -1.57 19.37 32.78
N ASP A 143 -1.24 20.64 32.57
CA ASP A 143 -1.73 21.74 33.41
C ASP A 143 -3.26 21.90 33.28
N CYS A 144 -3.83 21.80 32.08
CA CYS A 144 -5.27 21.83 31.84
C CYS A 144 -6.00 20.67 32.53
N LEU A 145 -5.51 19.43 32.36
CA LEU A 145 -6.14 18.25 32.94
C LEU A 145 -6.12 18.26 34.48
N ARG A 146 -5.03 18.75 35.09
CA ARG A 146 -4.92 18.86 36.55
C ARG A 146 -5.91 19.86 37.15
N ARG A 147 -6.33 20.87 36.40
CA ARG A 147 -7.39 21.81 36.83
C ARG A 147 -8.80 21.20 36.76
N GLN A 148 -8.98 20.07 36.06
CA GLN A 148 -10.29 19.45 35.82
C GLN A 148 -10.38 17.99 36.35
N PRO A 149 -10.05 17.72 37.63
CA PRO A 149 -9.92 16.35 38.15
C PRO A 149 -11.22 15.52 38.06
N ALA A 150 -12.39 16.16 38.25
CA ALA A 150 -13.69 15.49 38.13
C ALA A 150 -13.96 15.03 36.69
N THR A 151 -13.68 15.87 35.70
CA THR A 151 -13.88 15.56 34.28
C THR A 151 -12.88 14.52 33.78
N VAL A 152 -11.64 14.54 34.28
CA VAL A 152 -10.64 13.47 34.01
C VAL A 152 -11.14 12.12 34.53
N ARG A 153 -11.74 12.06 35.72
CA ARG A 153 -12.34 10.83 36.25
C ARG A 153 -13.54 10.37 35.42
N ALA A 154 -14.40 11.28 34.95
CA ALA A 154 -15.49 10.93 34.04
C ALA A 154 -14.97 10.42 32.69
N TRP A 155 -13.85 10.98 32.20
CA TRP A 155 -13.18 10.51 30.99
C TRP A 155 -12.65 9.08 31.15
N LEU A 156 -11.99 8.76 32.27
CA LEU A 156 -11.61 7.38 32.62
C LEU A 156 -12.82 6.45 32.72
N GLY A 157 -13.90 6.92 33.35
CA GLY A 157 -15.16 6.19 33.44
C GLY A 157 -15.74 5.84 32.07
N TYR A 158 -15.73 6.77 31.12
CA TYR A 158 -16.13 6.51 29.74
C TYR A 158 -15.22 5.49 29.04
N HIS A 159 -13.90 5.62 29.21
CA HIS A 159 -12.94 4.65 28.67
C HIS A 159 -13.20 3.23 29.21
N HIS A 160 -13.35 3.07 30.52
CA HIS A 160 -13.62 1.75 31.13
C HIS A 160 -14.99 1.20 30.70
N ALA A 161 -16.04 2.01 30.70
CA ALA A 161 -17.37 1.57 30.27
C ALA A 161 -17.37 1.00 28.84
N ARG A 162 -16.52 1.54 27.96
CA ARG A 162 -16.41 1.14 26.56
C ARG A 162 -15.48 -0.05 26.31
N LEU A 163 -14.40 -0.18 27.08
CA LEU A 163 -13.28 -1.07 26.73
C LEU A 163 -12.98 -2.16 27.75
N ASP A 164 -13.64 -2.17 28.92
CA ASP A 164 -13.45 -3.19 29.95
C ASP A 164 -14.15 -4.52 29.58
N PRO A 165 -13.41 -5.64 29.45
CA PRO A 165 -13.98 -6.95 29.17
C PRO A 165 -14.96 -7.45 30.24
N LEU A 166 -14.78 -7.05 31.51
CA LEU A 166 -15.66 -7.44 32.60
C LEU A 166 -17.04 -6.80 32.46
N MET A 167 -17.09 -5.55 31.98
CA MET A 167 -18.34 -4.82 31.72
C MET A 167 -19.06 -5.37 30.48
N SER A 168 -18.31 -5.86 29.50
CA SER A 168 -18.82 -6.34 28.21
C SER A 168 -19.50 -7.72 28.25
N ARG A 169 -19.57 -8.37 29.42
CA ARG A 169 -20.22 -9.69 29.59
C ARG A 169 -21.73 -9.65 29.29
N ASN A 170 -22.40 -8.54 29.60
CA ASN A 170 -23.79 -8.30 29.23
C ASN A 170 -23.85 -7.10 28.27
N LYS A 171 -24.06 -7.38 26.98
CA LYS A 171 -24.05 -6.35 25.92
C LYS A 171 -25.03 -5.20 26.16
N ALA A 172 -26.23 -5.48 26.67
CA ALA A 172 -27.24 -4.44 26.90
C ALA A 172 -26.85 -3.53 28.08
N ALA A 173 -26.39 -4.11 29.18
CA ALA A 173 -25.92 -3.36 30.33
C ALA A 173 -24.65 -2.55 30.01
N ALA A 174 -23.73 -3.12 29.24
CA ALA A 174 -22.53 -2.44 28.77
C ALA A 174 -22.85 -1.23 27.89
N ALA A 175 -23.76 -1.39 26.93
CA ALA A 175 -24.19 -0.30 26.05
C ALA A 175 -24.86 0.85 26.83
N GLU A 176 -25.69 0.52 27.84
CA GLU A 176 -26.31 1.54 28.69
C GLU A 176 -25.28 2.24 29.58
N LEU A 177 -24.35 1.50 30.18
CA LEU A 177 -23.26 2.08 30.98
C LEU A 177 -22.39 3.01 30.14
N GLU A 178 -22.01 2.59 28.93
CA GLU A 178 -21.27 3.42 27.98
C GLU A 178 -22.03 4.71 27.66
N ARG A 179 -23.33 4.60 27.34
CA ARG A 179 -24.19 5.75 27.02
C ARG A 179 -24.28 6.73 28.18
N VAL A 180 -24.46 6.23 29.41
CA VAL A 180 -24.51 7.05 30.63
C VAL A 180 -23.17 7.75 30.88
N ALA A 181 -22.06 7.01 30.83
CA ALA A 181 -20.72 7.57 31.05
C ALA A 181 -20.37 8.62 29.98
N HIS A 182 -20.68 8.34 28.71
CA HIS A 182 -20.51 9.27 27.59
C HIS A 182 -21.32 10.55 27.78
N THR A 183 -22.62 10.42 28.11
CA THR A 183 -23.51 11.57 28.33
C THR A 183 -23.04 12.41 29.52
N GLN A 184 -22.62 11.77 30.61
CA GLN A 184 -22.10 12.45 31.79
C GLN A 184 -20.83 13.24 31.45
N LEU A 185 -19.89 12.63 30.72
CA LEU A 185 -18.66 13.29 30.29
C LEU A 185 -18.96 14.49 29.39
N GLN A 186 -19.85 14.35 28.40
CA GLN A 186 -20.24 15.46 27.54
C GLN A 186 -20.84 16.63 28.32
N ARG A 187 -21.70 16.36 29.31
CA ARG A 187 -22.26 17.42 30.18
C ARG A 187 -21.18 18.11 31.00
N GLN A 188 -20.23 17.35 31.54
CA GLN A 188 -19.13 17.93 32.31
C GLN A 188 -18.20 18.77 31.44
N ILE A 189 -17.87 18.32 30.23
CA ILE A 189 -17.09 19.11 29.26
C ILE A 189 -17.84 20.40 28.89
N ALA A 190 -19.13 20.32 28.59
CA ALA A 190 -19.94 21.49 28.22
C ALA A 190 -20.09 22.53 29.34
N ALA A 191 -19.91 22.13 30.60
CA ALA A 191 -19.98 23.02 31.76
C ALA A 191 -18.64 23.75 32.06
N LEU A 192 -17.55 23.38 31.39
CA LEU A 192 -16.23 23.96 31.62
C LEU A 192 -16.18 25.42 31.15
N GLN A 193 -15.61 26.29 31.98
CA GLN A 193 -15.35 27.69 31.65
C GLN A 193 -13.97 27.88 30.97
N ASP A 194 -13.04 26.96 31.19
CA ASP A 194 -11.72 26.94 30.55
C ASP A 194 -11.86 26.32 29.15
N ALA A 195 -11.85 27.16 28.12
CA ALA A 195 -12.05 26.75 26.73
C ALA A 195 -10.97 25.78 26.23
N ASP A 196 -9.72 25.97 26.66
CA ASP A 196 -8.61 25.10 26.29
C ASP A 196 -8.78 23.71 26.92
N ALA A 197 -9.19 23.66 28.20
CA ALA A 197 -9.49 22.40 28.87
C ALA A 197 -10.70 21.70 28.24
N ALA A 198 -11.73 22.45 27.84
CA ALA A 198 -12.91 21.91 27.16
C ALA A 198 -12.55 21.29 25.80
N ASP A 199 -11.77 21.99 24.98
CA ASP A 199 -11.33 21.49 23.67
C ASP A 199 -10.43 20.25 23.85
N LEU A 200 -9.46 20.29 24.77
CA LEU A 200 -8.61 19.13 25.06
C LEU A 200 -9.41 17.89 25.49
N LEU A 201 -10.32 18.04 26.45
CA LEU A 201 -11.15 16.93 26.93
C LEU A 201 -12.12 16.42 25.87
N GLU A 202 -12.61 17.29 24.99
CA GLU A 202 -13.43 16.89 23.84
C GLU A 202 -12.61 16.07 22.82
N LYS A 203 -11.37 16.45 22.53
CA LYS A 203 -10.46 15.63 21.69
C LYS A 203 -10.14 14.30 22.34
N LEU A 204 -9.84 14.27 23.64
CA LEU A 204 -9.62 13.03 24.38
C LEU A 204 -10.88 12.14 24.39
N ARG A 205 -12.08 12.72 24.48
CA ARG A 205 -13.34 11.98 24.35
C ARG A 205 -13.51 11.38 22.96
N GLN A 206 -13.21 12.15 21.90
CA GLN A 206 -13.26 11.67 20.51
C GLN A 206 -12.28 10.51 20.28
N LEU A 207 -11.08 10.55 20.88
CA LEU A 207 -10.12 9.45 20.80
C LEU A 207 -10.63 8.17 21.48
N VAL A 208 -11.27 8.27 22.65
CA VAL A 208 -11.87 7.09 23.31
C VAL A 208 -12.99 6.51 22.47
N ALA A 209 -13.85 7.36 21.88
CA ALA A 209 -14.89 6.91 20.97
C ALA A 209 -14.33 6.17 19.74
N ALA A 210 -13.23 6.69 19.18
CA ALA A 210 -12.52 6.08 18.05
C ALA A 210 -11.68 4.85 18.41
N THR A 211 -11.51 4.52 19.70
CA THR A 211 -10.74 3.35 20.13
C THR A 211 -11.53 2.08 19.90
N MET A 212 -10.97 1.21 19.06
CA MET A 212 -11.57 -0.05 18.63
C MET A 212 -11.14 -1.23 19.50
N ARG A 213 -9.88 -1.22 19.94
CA ARG A 213 -9.25 -2.23 20.82
C ARG A 213 -8.17 -1.56 21.67
N SER A 214 -7.95 -2.05 22.89
CA SER A 214 -6.92 -1.53 23.79
C SER A 214 -6.28 -2.67 24.57
N SER A 215 -4.95 -2.64 24.74
CA SER A 215 -4.21 -3.63 25.53
C SER A 215 -4.24 -3.34 27.03
N TYR A 216 -4.91 -2.25 27.44
CA TYR A 216 -4.98 -1.77 28.82
C TYR A 216 -5.45 -2.87 29.79
N PHE A 217 -6.40 -3.71 29.37
CA PHE A 217 -6.97 -4.77 30.22
C PHE A 217 -6.28 -6.14 30.08
N LEU A 218 -5.21 -6.25 29.27
CA LEU A 218 -4.44 -7.50 29.17
C LEU A 218 -3.63 -7.80 30.44
N HIS A 219 -3.19 -6.74 31.12
CA HIS A 219 -2.35 -6.81 32.31
C HIS A 219 -3.18 -6.38 33.52
N SER A 220 -2.99 -7.07 34.65
CA SER A 220 -3.65 -6.70 35.90
C SER A 220 -3.23 -5.29 36.34
N THR A 221 -4.19 -4.51 36.85
CA THR A 221 -3.93 -3.20 37.46
C THR A 221 -3.17 -3.30 38.79
N HIS A 222 -3.02 -4.51 39.34
CA HIS A 222 -2.32 -4.78 40.62
C HIS A 222 -0.87 -5.27 40.46
N ASP A 223 -0.45 -5.61 39.23
CA ASP A 223 0.90 -6.13 38.95
C ASP A 223 1.92 -4.99 38.67
N ASP A 224 3.12 -5.33 38.23
CA ASP A 224 4.05 -4.36 37.65
C ASP A 224 3.40 -3.62 36.47
N LEU A 225 3.81 -2.36 36.25
CA LEU A 225 3.30 -1.59 35.11
C LEU A 225 3.64 -2.33 33.81
N PRO A 226 2.71 -2.42 32.86
CA PRO A 226 2.98 -3.11 31.61
C PRO A 226 4.08 -2.38 30.85
N ALA A 227 4.92 -3.15 30.14
CA ALA A 227 6.03 -2.59 29.38
C ALA A 227 5.58 -1.62 28.27
N TYR A 228 4.33 -1.72 27.82
CA TYR A 228 3.70 -0.85 26.84
C TYR A 228 2.18 -0.86 26.97
N LEU A 229 1.53 0.12 26.33
CA LEU A 229 0.11 0.20 26.08
C LEU A 229 -0.12 0.36 24.57
N ALA A 230 -0.90 -0.52 23.98
CA ALA A 230 -1.32 -0.47 22.58
C ALA A 230 -2.79 -0.04 22.47
N ILE A 231 -3.09 0.85 21.54
CA ILE A 231 -4.41 1.39 21.25
C ILE A 231 -4.65 1.30 19.74
N LYS A 232 -5.71 0.61 19.32
CA LYS A 232 -6.15 0.56 17.92
C LYS A 232 -7.27 1.56 17.69
N LEU A 233 -7.07 2.50 16.78
CA LEU A 233 -7.98 3.61 16.47
C LEU A 233 -8.61 3.44 15.09
N ASP A 234 -9.89 3.80 14.99
CA ASP A 234 -10.54 4.19 13.74
C ASP A 234 -10.26 5.66 13.45
N THR A 235 -9.21 5.91 12.66
CA THR A 235 -8.78 7.27 12.31
C THR A 235 -9.75 7.98 11.38
N GLN A 236 -10.71 7.29 10.77
CA GLN A 236 -11.72 7.93 9.92
C GLN A 236 -12.73 8.72 10.75
N LEU A 237 -12.91 8.37 12.03
CA LEU A 237 -13.79 9.08 12.98
C LEU A 237 -13.16 10.36 13.58
N LEU A 238 -11.90 10.66 13.25
CA LEU A 238 -11.14 11.74 13.89
C LEU A 238 -10.89 12.89 12.90
N ASP A 239 -11.82 13.85 12.87
CA ASP A 239 -11.78 14.92 11.86
C ASP A 239 -10.60 15.88 11.98
N PHE A 240 -10.03 16.00 13.17
CA PHE A 240 -8.85 16.84 13.42
C PHE A 240 -7.55 16.23 12.91
N LEU A 241 -7.53 14.96 12.48
CA LEU A 241 -6.35 14.36 11.87
C LEU A 241 -6.14 14.86 10.44
N PRO A 242 -4.89 15.13 10.03
CA PRO A 242 -4.59 15.49 8.65
C PRO A 242 -4.93 14.35 7.69
N LYS A 243 -5.36 14.69 6.48
CA LYS A 243 -5.51 13.72 5.39
C LYS A 243 -4.13 13.28 4.85
N PRO A 244 -4.00 12.06 4.27
CA PRO A 244 -5.02 11.01 4.27
C PRO A 244 -5.20 10.41 5.67
N ARG A 245 -6.43 10.09 6.04
CA ARG A 245 -6.71 9.40 7.31
C ARG A 245 -6.68 7.90 7.04
N PRO A 246 -5.77 7.13 7.65
CA PRO A 246 -5.70 5.69 7.45
C PRO A 246 -7.04 5.00 7.76
N PHE A 247 -7.21 3.77 7.27
CA PHE A 247 -8.31 2.92 7.70
C PHE A 247 -8.20 2.69 9.21
N ARG A 248 -7.05 2.21 9.70
CA ARG A 248 -6.81 2.00 11.14
C ARG A 248 -5.39 2.39 11.52
N GLU A 249 -5.21 2.77 12.77
CA GLU A 249 -3.91 3.08 13.37
C GLU A 249 -3.74 2.31 14.67
N ILE A 250 -2.63 1.60 14.83
CA ILE A 250 -2.23 1.04 16.13
C ILE A 250 -1.13 1.94 16.69
N TYR A 251 -1.45 2.67 17.76
CA TYR A 251 -0.52 3.48 18.52
C TYR A 251 0.01 2.67 19.70
N VAL A 252 1.32 2.70 19.93
CA VAL A 252 1.97 2.01 21.05
C VAL A 252 2.75 3.02 21.85
N PHE A 253 2.43 3.12 23.13
CA PHE A 253 3.11 3.94 24.12
C PHE A 253 3.87 3.04 25.09
N SER A 254 5.16 3.31 25.28
CA SER A 254 6.01 2.68 26.30
C SER A 254 6.91 3.76 26.90
N GLU A 255 7.45 3.56 28.09
CA GLU A 255 8.49 4.43 28.62
C GLU A 255 9.79 4.34 27.79
N ARG A 256 10.08 3.17 27.21
CA ARG A 256 11.30 2.94 26.43
C ARG A 256 11.18 3.38 24.97
N PHE A 257 9.99 3.34 24.40
CA PHE A 257 9.75 3.70 23.00
C PHE A 257 8.31 4.18 22.75
N GLU A 258 8.08 4.83 21.62
CA GLU A 258 6.73 5.07 21.09
C GLU A 258 6.67 4.64 19.63
N GLY A 259 5.52 4.18 19.16
CA GLY A 259 5.38 3.71 17.79
C GLY A 259 3.96 3.82 17.25
N VAL A 260 3.85 3.80 15.93
CA VAL A 260 2.58 3.78 15.19
C VAL A 260 2.65 2.73 14.09
N HIS A 261 1.52 2.10 13.80
CA HIS A 261 1.32 1.28 12.60
C HIS A 261 0.02 1.70 11.91
N LEU A 262 0.16 2.35 10.76
CA LEU A 262 -0.91 2.95 9.98
C LEU A 262 -1.30 2.00 8.84
N ARG A 263 -2.59 1.71 8.68
CA ARG A 263 -3.12 0.72 7.72
C ARG A 263 -4.09 1.36 6.75
N GLY A 264 -3.97 1.05 5.46
CA GLY A 264 -4.90 1.47 4.41
C GLY A 264 -6.14 0.59 4.25
N GLY A 265 -6.18 -0.58 4.88
CA GLY A 265 -7.30 -1.53 4.79
C GLY A 265 -7.12 -2.74 5.73
N ALA A 266 -8.09 -3.65 5.72
CA ALA A 266 -8.06 -4.86 6.56
C ALA A 266 -6.92 -5.81 6.16
N VAL A 267 -6.75 -6.08 4.86
CA VAL A 267 -5.55 -6.77 4.36
C VAL A 267 -4.55 -5.70 3.94
N SER A 268 -3.54 -5.48 4.76
CA SER A 268 -2.56 -4.40 4.58
C SER A 268 -1.15 -4.84 4.96
N ARG A 269 -0.14 -4.31 4.27
CA ARG A 269 1.27 -4.65 4.47
C ARG A 269 2.15 -3.41 4.45
N GLY A 270 3.12 -3.37 5.36
CA GLY A 270 3.96 -2.19 5.52
C GLY A 270 5.31 -2.45 6.18
N GLY A 271 6.32 -1.70 5.74
CA GLY A 271 7.62 -1.65 6.40
C GLY A 271 7.56 -0.96 7.76
N LEU A 272 8.34 -1.42 8.73
CA LEU A 272 8.49 -0.79 10.06
C LEU A 272 9.81 -0.02 10.14
N ARG A 273 9.75 1.31 10.25
CA ARG A 273 10.94 2.18 10.33
C ARG A 273 11.38 2.41 11.78
N TRP A 274 12.68 2.31 12.03
CA TRP A 274 13.25 2.90 13.23
C TRP A 274 13.61 4.36 12.92
N SER A 275 12.85 5.29 13.51
CA SER A 275 12.98 6.73 13.30
C SER A 275 13.81 7.38 14.40
N ASP A 276 14.57 8.40 14.01
CA ASP A 276 15.26 9.36 14.89
C ASP A 276 14.40 10.62 15.16
N ARG A 277 13.22 10.75 14.53
CA ARG A 277 12.34 11.93 14.62
C ARG A 277 11.37 11.86 15.80
N ARG A 278 11.89 11.98 17.02
CA ARG A 278 11.08 11.89 18.25
C ARG A 278 9.89 12.86 18.33
N GLU A 279 9.99 14.02 17.70
CA GLU A 279 8.94 15.04 17.77
C GLU A 279 7.79 14.82 16.80
N ASP A 280 8.03 14.17 15.64
CA ASP A 280 7.02 14.06 14.57
C ASP A 280 7.09 12.76 13.74
N TYR A 281 7.55 11.66 14.34
CA TYR A 281 7.65 10.36 13.66
C TYR A 281 6.31 9.88 13.07
N ARG A 282 5.16 10.23 13.66
CA ARG A 282 3.86 9.89 13.06
C ARG A 282 3.66 10.58 11.71
N THR A 283 4.07 11.84 11.59
CA THR A 283 4.02 12.60 10.32
C THR A 283 4.96 11.99 9.28
N GLU A 284 6.14 11.54 9.70
CA GLU A 284 7.06 10.80 8.83
C GLU A 284 6.42 9.51 8.31
N VAL A 285 5.88 8.68 9.20
CA VAL A 285 5.23 7.40 8.84
C VAL A 285 4.02 7.63 7.94
N LEU A 286 3.20 8.66 8.21
CA LEU A 286 2.05 9.00 7.37
C LEU A 286 2.47 9.39 5.94
N GLY A 287 3.56 10.15 5.79
CA GLY A 287 4.12 10.46 4.47
C GLY A 287 4.53 9.22 3.68
N LEU A 288 5.05 8.19 4.36
CA LEU A 288 5.41 6.91 3.74
C LEU A 288 4.20 6.05 3.37
N VAL A 289 3.15 6.04 4.19
CA VAL A 289 1.88 5.34 3.85
C VAL A 289 1.31 5.89 2.54
N LYS A 290 1.29 7.22 2.39
CA LYS A 290 0.77 7.88 1.19
C LYS A 290 1.46 7.36 -0.08
N ALA A 291 2.79 7.33 -0.08
CA ALA A 291 3.55 6.79 -1.22
C ALA A 291 3.27 5.29 -1.48
N GLN A 292 2.90 4.54 -0.45
CA GLN A 292 2.66 3.10 -0.54
C GLN A 292 1.27 2.75 -1.11
N LEU A 293 0.26 3.62 -0.99
CA LEU A 293 -1.10 3.32 -1.44
C LEU A 293 -1.17 3.09 -2.95
N VAL A 294 -0.66 4.04 -3.75
CA VAL A 294 -0.58 3.94 -5.22
C VAL A 294 0.31 2.75 -5.62
N LYS A 295 1.45 2.57 -4.96
CA LYS A 295 2.39 1.48 -5.24
C LYS A 295 1.80 0.09 -4.98
N ASN A 296 0.95 -0.05 -3.97
CA ASN A 296 0.31 -1.33 -3.63
C ASN A 296 -0.95 -1.63 -4.45
N ALA A 297 -1.35 -0.74 -5.37
CA ALA A 297 -2.51 -0.99 -6.23
C ALA A 297 -2.36 -2.24 -7.10
N VAL A 298 -1.15 -2.79 -7.25
CA VAL A 298 -0.84 -3.97 -8.07
C VAL A 298 -0.80 -5.28 -7.29
N ILE A 299 -0.75 -5.22 -5.96
CA ILE A 299 -0.60 -6.40 -5.08
C ILE A 299 -1.84 -6.64 -4.24
N VAL A 300 -1.90 -7.78 -3.54
CA VAL A 300 -3.02 -8.18 -2.68
C VAL A 300 -3.26 -7.20 -1.53
N PRO A 301 -2.27 -6.93 -0.64
CA PRO A 301 -2.49 -6.06 0.49
C PRO A 301 -2.48 -4.58 0.09
N THR A 302 -3.39 -3.81 0.70
CA THR A 302 -3.33 -2.34 0.70
C THR A 302 -2.06 -1.82 1.40
N GLY A 303 -1.73 -0.54 1.20
CA GLY A 303 -0.58 0.10 1.83
C GLY A 303 -0.70 0.19 3.34
N ALA A 304 0.33 -0.23 4.07
CA ALA A 304 0.54 0.11 5.48
C ALA A 304 1.96 0.63 5.70
N LYS A 305 2.19 1.27 6.83
CA LYS A 305 3.53 1.61 7.30
C LYS A 305 3.52 1.72 8.81
N GLY A 306 4.58 1.27 9.45
CA GLY A 306 4.82 1.57 10.85
C GLY A 306 6.15 2.26 11.06
N GLY A 307 6.29 2.83 12.25
CA GLY A 307 7.56 3.33 12.72
C GLY A 307 7.56 3.52 14.22
N PHE A 308 8.75 3.41 14.80
CA PHE A 308 8.96 3.59 16.23
C PHE A 308 10.20 4.43 16.50
N VAL A 309 10.22 5.09 17.66
CA VAL A 309 11.33 5.85 18.18
C VAL A 309 11.70 5.34 19.57
N CYS A 310 13.00 5.13 19.81
CA CYS A 310 13.51 4.79 21.14
C CYS A 310 13.64 6.07 21.97
N LYS A 311 13.03 6.12 23.16
CA LYS A 311 13.05 7.28 24.06
C LYS A 311 14.25 7.27 25.00
N LEU A 312 14.73 6.08 25.37
CA LEU A 312 15.77 5.85 26.38
C LEU A 312 17.03 5.22 25.76
N LEU A 313 17.69 5.94 24.86
CA LEU A 313 19.01 5.53 24.37
C LEU A 313 20.10 5.97 25.37
N PRO A 314 21.05 5.11 25.76
CA PRO A 314 22.11 5.50 26.68
C PRO A 314 22.99 6.60 26.06
N PHE A 315 23.32 7.61 26.87
CA PHE A 315 24.23 8.69 26.45
C PHE A 315 25.63 8.10 26.18
N GLU A 316 26.25 8.45 25.06
CA GLU A 316 27.53 7.86 24.58
C GLU A 316 27.52 6.32 24.45
N ALA A 317 26.35 5.71 24.22
CA ALA A 317 26.25 4.28 23.93
C ALA A 317 27.15 3.87 22.77
N SER A 318 27.82 2.71 22.89
CA SER A 318 28.45 2.09 21.73
C SER A 318 27.38 1.74 20.68
N ARG A 319 27.80 1.61 19.42
CA ARG A 319 26.89 1.22 18.32
C ARG A 319 26.16 -0.09 18.63
N GLU A 320 26.83 -1.02 19.29
CA GLU A 320 26.29 -2.30 19.70
C GLU A 320 25.19 -2.14 20.76
N ALA A 321 25.41 -1.28 21.75
CA ALA A 321 24.41 -0.99 22.79
C ALA A 321 23.17 -0.27 22.22
N THR A 322 23.36 0.70 21.33
CA THR A 322 22.24 1.35 20.62
C THR A 322 21.45 0.33 19.80
N GLN A 323 22.14 -0.53 19.05
CA GLN A 323 21.50 -1.56 18.24
C GLN A 323 20.72 -2.56 19.09
N ALA A 324 21.27 -2.99 20.22
CA ALA A 324 20.61 -3.90 21.15
C ALA A 324 19.32 -3.30 21.73
N GLU A 325 19.32 -2.02 22.10
CA GLU A 325 18.12 -1.33 22.57
C GLU A 325 17.06 -1.20 21.47
N GLY A 326 17.49 -0.87 20.24
CA GLY A 326 16.59 -0.83 19.08
C GLY A 326 15.93 -2.18 18.79
N VAL A 327 16.69 -3.28 18.90
CA VAL A 327 16.17 -4.65 18.80
C VAL A 327 15.15 -4.93 19.90
N ALA A 328 15.46 -4.60 21.16
CA ALA A 328 14.54 -4.84 22.27
C ALA A 328 13.22 -4.05 22.12
N CYS A 329 13.29 -2.77 21.74
CA CYS A 329 12.12 -1.94 21.47
C CYS A 329 11.30 -2.47 20.28
N TYR A 330 11.95 -2.93 19.22
CA TYR A 330 11.29 -3.57 18.09
C TYR A 330 10.52 -4.83 18.50
N GLN A 331 11.12 -5.69 19.31
CA GLN A 331 10.44 -6.90 19.82
C GLN A 331 9.21 -6.56 20.67
N LEU A 332 9.30 -5.55 21.54
CA LEU A 332 8.15 -5.04 22.30
C LEU A 332 7.07 -4.49 21.36
N PHE A 333 7.46 -3.74 20.33
CA PHE A 333 6.52 -3.20 19.36
C PHE A 333 5.77 -4.29 18.59
N ILE A 334 6.46 -5.34 18.11
CA ILE A 334 5.80 -6.48 17.45
C ILE A 334 4.81 -7.18 18.39
N ASN A 335 5.18 -7.41 19.65
CA ASN A 335 4.28 -8.00 20.64
C ASN A 335 3.04 -7.12 20.86
N ALA A 336 3.22 -5.80 20.97
CA ALA A 336 2.13 -4.84 21.13
C ALA A 336 1.15 -4.84 19.95
N LEU A 337 1.63 -5.02 18.72
CA LEU A 337 0.77 -5.15 17.54
C LEU A 337 -0.03 -6.47 17.57
N LEU A 338 0.63 -7.59 17.92
CA LEU A 338 -0.02 -8.91 17.98
C LEU A 338 -1.02 -9.02 19.14
N ASP A 339 -0.83 -8.28 20.22
CA ASP A 339 -1.77 -8.20 21.35
C ASP A 339 -3.16 -7.66 20.96
N LEU A 340 -3.26 -6.91 19.86
CA LEU A 340 -4.51 -6.35 19.35
C LEU A 340 -5.02 -7.00 18.05
N THR A 341 -4.31 -8.03 17.55
CA THR A 341 -4.61 -8.69 16.26
C THR A 341 -5.25 -10.04 16.51
N ASP A 342 -6.30 -10.39 15.75
CA ASP A 342 -6.92 -11.71 15.88
C ASP A 342 -5.98 -12.80 15.34
N ASN A 343 -6.06 -14.03 15.85
CA ASN A 343 -5.35 -15.18 15.30
C ASN A 343 -6.30 -16.02 14.43
N LEU A 344 -5.75 -16.91 13.59
CA LEU A 344 -6.52 -17.86 12.79
C LEU A 344 -6.04 -19.29 13.10
N VAL A 345 -6.78 -20.01 13.94
CA VAL A 345 -6.43 -21.37 14.38
C VAL A 345 -7.38 -22.36 13.71
N GLU A 346 -6.84 -23.27 12.90
CA GLU A 346 -7.63 -24.28 12.15
C GLU A 346 -8.77 -23.66 11.31
N GLY A 347 -8.55 -22.47 10.76
CA GLY A 347 -9.54 -21.74 9.95
C GLY A 347 -10.58 -20.96 10.78
N VAL A 348 -10.48 -20.97 12.12
CA VAL A 348 -11.37 -20.24 13.02
C VAL A 348 -10.67 -19.00 13.57
N ILE A 349 -11.37 -17.86 13.57
CA ILE A 349 -10.87 -16.61 14.14
C ILE A 349 -10.86 -16.71 15.67
N VAL A 350 -9.69 -16.49 16.26
CA VAL A 350 -9.47 -16.47 17.72
C VAL A 350 -9.04 -15.06 18.13
N PRO A 351 -9.93 -14.27 18.74
CA PRO A 351 -9.58 -12.91 19.18
C PRO A 351 -8.64 -12.93 20.40
N PRO A 352 -7.86 -11.85 20.64
CA PRO A 352 -7.07 -11.71 21.86
C PRO A 352 -7.95 -11.81 23.11
N ALA A 353 -7.50 -12.57 24.11
CA ALA A 353 -8.17 -12.65 25.40
C ALA A 353 -8.17 -11.28 26.09
N GLN A 354 -9.20 -10.96 26.86
CA GLN A 354 -9.29 -9.70 27.62
C GLN A 354 -9.20 -8.41 26.77
N VAL A 355 -9.60 -8.47 25.50
CA VAL A 355 -9.74 -7.30 24.62
C VAL A 355 -11.19 -7.19 24.14
N VAL A 356 -11.83 -6.06 24.40
CA VAL A 356 -13.13 -5.73 23.80
C VAL A 356 -12.92 -5.32 22.34
N ARG A 357 -13.72 -5.89 21.44
CA ARG A 357 -13.67 -5.64 20.00
C ARG A 357 -14.85 -4.78 19.57
N HIS A 358 -14.56 -3.61 19.03
CA HIS A 358 -15.56 -2.75 18.38
C HIS A 358 -15.49 -2.81 16.85
N ASP A 359 -14.59 -3.62 16.29
CA ASP A 359 -14.38 -3.85 14.86
C ASP A 359 -14.69 -5.29 14.45
N ALA A 360 -14.68 -5.53 13.13
CA ALA A 360 -14.81 -6.86 12.54
C ALA A 360 -13.60 -7.76 12.85
N ASP A 361 -13.61 -9.00 12.34
CA ASP A 361 -12.47 -9.91 12.41
C ASP A 361 -11.27 -9.31 11.67
N ASP A 362 -10.11 -9.34 12.31
CA ASP A 362 -8.88 -8.72 11.83
C ASP A 362 -7.66 -9.61 12.09
N PRO A 363 -7.56 -10.76 11.40
CA PRO A 363 -6.47 -11.72 11.61
C PRO A 363 -5.20 -11.39 10.83
N TYR A 364 -5.26 -10.45 9.86
CA TYR A 364 -4.18 -10.23 8.91
C TYR A 364 -3.32 -9.02 9.32
N LEU A 365 -2.07 -9.30 9.73
CA LEU A 365 -1.05 -8.30 9.99
C LEU A 365 0.28 -8.79 9.40
N VAL A 366 0.77 -8.15 8.35
CA VAL A 366 2.09 -8.45 7.74
C VAL A 366 2.98 -7.22 7.82
N VAL A 367 4.18 -7.43 8.33
CA VAL A 367 5.22 -6.40 8.45
C VAL A 367 6.33 -6.63 7.43
N ALA A 368 7.13 -5.60 7.19
CA ALA A 368 8.34 -5.71 6.38
C ALA A 368 9.47 -4.88 7.00
N ALA A 369 10.69 -5.10 6.54
CA ALA A 369 11.81 -4.25 6.92
C ALA A 369 11.73 -2.87 6.24
N ASP A 370 12.29 -1.86 6.90
CA ASP A 370 12.54 -0.51 6.37
C ASP A 370 13.89 0.01 6.90
N LYS A 371 14.15 1.31 6.74
CA LYS A 371 15.31 1.99 7.30
C LYS A 371 15.41 1.71 8.80
N GLY A 372 16.60 1.25 9.22
CA GLY A 372 16.92 0.92 10.59
C GLY A 372 16.46 -0.47 11.06
N THR A 373 15.73 -1.23 10.24
CA THR A 373 15.19 -2.56 10.60
C THR A 373 15.49 -3.64 9.56
N ALA A 374 16.42 -3.39 8.64
CA ALA A 374 16.77 -4.28 7.53
C ALA A 374 17.00 -5.75 7.94
N SER A 375 17.64 -6.00 9.09
CA SER A 375 17.92 -7.35 9.60
C SER A 375 16.87 -7.89 10.57
N PHE A 376 15.72 -7.22 10.73
CA PHE A 376 14.76 -7.53 11.80
C PHE A 376 13.59 -8.44 11.37
N SER A 377 13.43 -8.71 10.07
CA SER A 377 12.36 -9.59 9.58
C SER A 377 12.38 -10.97 10.24
N ASP A 378 13.56 -11.55 10.46
CA ASP A 378 13.70 -12.86 11.12
C ASP A 378 13.28 -12.80 12.59
N LEU A 379 13.52 -11.67 13.28
CA LEU A 379 13.04 -11.48 14.66
C LEU A 379 11.51 -11.42 14.70
N ALA A 380 10.88 -10.69 13.79
CA ALA A 380 9.42 -10.62 13.71
C ALA A 380 8.79 -11.99 13.41
N ASN A 381 9.37 -12.75 12.47
CA ASN A 381 8.94 -14.11 12.17
C ASN A 381 9.13 -15.06 13.37
N ALA A 382 10.24 -14.95 14.10
CA ALA A 382 10.48 -15.74 15.30
C ALA A 382 9.43 -15.47 16.39
N ILE A 383 9.03 -14.20 16.60
CA ILE A 383 7.96 -13.83 17.54
C ILE A 383 6.62 -14.41 17.08
N SER A 384 6.27 -14.27 15.81
CA SER A 384 5.04 -14.83 15.22
C SER A 384 4.95 -16.34 15.45
N VAL A 385 6.03 -17.08 15.16
CA VAL A 385 6.11 -18.53 15.39
C VAL A 385 6.00 -18.87 16.88
N ALA A 386 6.73 -18.17 17.75
CA ALA A 386 6.69 -18.41 19.20
C ALA A 386 5.30 -18.17 19.82
N ARG A 387 4.54 -17.22 19.27
CA ARG A 387 3.16 -16.92 19.69
C ARG A 387 2.11 -17.82 19.06
N GLY A 388 2.50 -18.77 18.20
CA GLY A 388 1.56 -19.60 17.45
C GLY A 388 0.66 -18.78 16.51
N PHE A 389 1.14 -17.63 16.04
CA PHE A 389 0.40 -16.80 15.10
C PHE A 389 0.33 -17.48 13.73
N TRP A 390 -0.84 -17.46 13.11
CA TRP A 390 -1.15 -18.30 11.95
C TRP A 390 -0.25 -18.06 10.73
N LEU A 391 0.24 -16.83 10.55
CA LEU A 391 1.17 -16.49 9.48
C LEU A 391 2.55 -17.11 9.66
N GLY A 392 2.98 -17.43 10.90
CA GLY A 392 4.29 -18.02 11.15
C GLY A 392 5.43 -17.20 10.52
N ASP A 393 6.20 -17.82 9.63
CA ASP A 393 7.32 -17.23 8.88
C ASP A 393 6.91 -16.39 7.64
N ALA A 394 5.60 -16.26 7.41
CA ALA A 394 5.00 -15.33 6.45
C ALA A 394 4.63 -13.97 7.09
N PHE A 395 4.79 -13.82 8.42
CA PHE A 395 4.44 -12.59 9.14
C PHE A 395 5.29 -11.38 8.71
N ALA A 396 6.57 -11.62 8.42
CA ALA A 396 7.50 -10.63 7.90
C ALA A 396 8.13 -11.10 6.58
N SER A 397 8.02 -10.28 5.54
CA SER A 397 8.66 -10.51 4.24
C SER A 397 10.14 -10.12 4.24
N GLY A 398 10.96 -10.77 3.39
CA GLY A 398 12.37 -10.41 3.21
C GLY A 398 13.31 -10.90 4.33
N GLY A 399 12.88 -11.92 5.09
CA GLY A 399 13.75 -12.65 6.01
C GLY A 399 14.63 -13.69 5.32
N SER A 400 15.44 -14.43 6.08
CA SER A 400 16.41 -15.42 5.55
C SER A 400 15.79 -16.53 4.70
N ASN A 401 14.50 -16.82 4.93
CA ASN A 401 13.74 -17.86 4.23
C ASN A 401 12.86 -17.29 3.08
N GLY A 402 13.07 -16.03 2.70
CA GLY A 402 12.34 -15.35 1.62
C GLY A 402 13.14 -15.23 0.32
N TYR A 403 12.60 -14.46 -0.64
CA TYR A 403 13.36 -14.10 -1.84
C TYR A 403 14.36 -12.99 -1.51
N ASP A 404 15.63 -13.20 -1.87
CA ASP A 404 16.66 -12.17 -1.74
C ASP A 404 16.55 -11.21 -2.94
N HIS A 405 16.00 -10.03 -2.69
CA HIS A 405 15.77 -9.02 -3.73
C HIS A 405 17.07 -8.51 -4.36
N LYS A 406 18.17 -8.44 -3.60
CA LYS A 406 19.47 -8.01 -4.12
C LYS A 406 20.07 -9.08 -5.02
N LYS A 407 20.01 -10.34 -4.61
CA LYS A 407 20.47 -11.48 -5.44
C LYS A 407 19.62 -11.64 -6.70
N MET A 408 18.31 -11.42 -6.59
CA MET A 408 17.38 -11.49 -7.71
C MET A 408 17.47 -10.26 -8.62
N GLY A 409 17.84 -9.11 -8.07
CA GLY A 409 17.86 -7.81 -8.75
C GLY A 409 16.48 -7.32 -9.17
N ILE A 410 15.41 -7.82 -8.55
CA ILE A 410 14.04 -7.73 -9.07
C ILE A 410 13.53 -6.29 -9.20
N THR A 411 13.86 -5.42 -8.24
CA THR A 411 13.47 -4.01 -8.28
C THR A 411 14.14 -3.27 -9.43
N ALA A 412 15.45 -3.48 -9.62
CA ALA A 412 16.20 -2.87 -10.71
C ALA A 412 15.78 -3.42 -12.09
N LYS A 413 15.52 -4.74 -12.18
CA LYS A 413 14.93 -5.37 -13.37
C LYS A 413 13.59 -4.74 -13.72
N GLY A 414 12.74 -4.52 -12.72
CA GLY A 414 11.46 -3.82 -12.89
C GLY A 414 11.63 -2.42 -13.49
N ALA A 415 12.52 -1.60 -12.92
CA ALA A 415 12.75 -0.24 -13.39
C ALA A 415 13.28 -0.21 -14.83
N TRP A 416 14.12 -1.19 -15.22
CA TRP A 416 14.57 -1.31 -16.60
C TRP A 416 13.50 -1.88 -17.53
N GLU A 417 12.62 -2.78 -17.09
CA GLU A 417 11.50 -3.27 -17.91
C GLU A 417 10.59 -2.12 -18.39
N THR A 418 10.27 -1.16 -17.51
CA THR A 418 9.48 0.01 -17.90
C THR A 418 10.27 0.98 -18.77
N ALA A 419 11.58 1.15 -18.51
CA ALA A 419 12.46 2.00 -19.30
C ALA A 419 12.67 1.48 -20.73
N ARG A 420 12.71 0.15 -20.94
CA ARG A 420 12.83 -0.48 -22.26
C ARG A 420 11.74 -0.03 -23.24
N LEU A 421 10.50 0.13 -22.75
CA LEU A 421 9.40 0.66 -23.57
C LEU A 421 9.68 2.12 -24.00
N ARG A 422 10.17 2.94 -23.07
CA ARG A 422 10.46 4.37 -23.28
C ARG A 422 11.68 4.60 -24.18
N PHE A 423 12.66 3.69 -24.21
CA PHE A 423 13.75 3.75 -25.19
C PHE A 423 13.23 3.70 -26.63
N THR A 424 12.17 2.92 -26.89
CA THR A 424 11.55 2.85 -28.23
C THR A 424 10.92 4.19 -28.64
N GLU A 425 10.44 4.99 -27.68
CA GLU A 425 9.91 6.35 -27.95
C GLU A 425 11.01 7.38 -28.22
N LEU A 426 12.22 7.10 -27.73
CA LEU A 426 13.41 7.90 -27.99
C LEU A 426 14.12 7.51 -29.29
N GLY A 427 13.67 6.44 -29.95
CA GLY A 427 14.31 5.88 -31.14
C GLY A 427 15.68 5.28 -30.88
N ILE A 428 15.94 4.79 -29.65
CA ILE A 428 17.23 4.22 -29.24
C ILE A 428 17.06 2.70 -29.14
N ASP A 429 17.84 1.94 -29.91
CA ASP A 429 17.99 0.51 -29.71
C ASP A 429 19.01 0.23 -28.60
N TRP A 430 18.53 0.19 -27.35
CA TRP A 430 19.34 -0.08 -26.15
C TRP A 430 20.06 -1.44 -26.16
N THR A 431 19.71 -2.35 -27.09
CA THR A 431 20.36 -3.66 -27.22
C THR A 431 21.63 -3.62 -28.05
N GLN A 432 21.84 -2.57 -28.86
CA GLN A 432 22.98 -2.41 -29.76
C GLN A 432 23.71 -1.08 -29.56
N GLU A 433 22.98 -0.01 -29.24
CA GLU A 433 23.51 1.35 -29.16
C GLU A 433 23.99 1.70 -27.74
N HIS A 434 25.08 2.47 -27.68
CA HIS A 434 25.54 3.06 -26.43
C HIS A 434 24.65 4.22 -25.99
N PHE A 435 24.44 4.33 -24.68
CA PHE A 435 23.72 5.46 -24.10
C PHE A 435 24.35 5.90 -22.78
N THR A 436 24.25 7.19 -22.47
CA THR A 436 24.89 7.77 -21.28
C THR A 436 23.93 7.82 -20.10
N ALA A 437 24.48 7.65 -18.89
CA ALA A 437 23.71 7.75 -17.66
C ALA A 437 24.44 8.54 -16.57
N ILE A 438 23.66 9.20 -15.72
CA ILE A 438 24.09 9.67 -14.40
C ILE A 438 23.28 8.94 -13.34
N GLY A 439 23.95 8.52 -12.28
CA GLY A 439 23.40 7.67 -11.26
C GLY A 439 23.33 8.33 -9.87
N ILE A 440 22.28 8.03 -9.12
CA ILE A 440 22.17 8.38 -7.70
C ILE A 440 22.28 7.08 -6.88
N GLY A 441 23.42 6.86 -6.24
CA GLY A 441 23.74 5.65 -5.47
C GLY A 441 25.18 5.16 -5.66
N ASP A 442 25.45 3.94 -5.18
CA ASP A 442 26.73 3.27 -5.28
C ASP A 442 26.58 1.76 -5.53
N MET A 443 27.67 1.11 -5.99
CA MET A 443 27.66 -0.31 -6.39
C MET A 443 27.38 -1.29 -5.24
N SER A 444 27.45 -0.90 -3.98
CA SER A 444 27.06 -1.78 -2.86
C SER A 444 25.55 -1.86 -2.66
N GLY A 445 24.80 -0.88 -3.19
CA GLY A 445 23.34 -0.82 -3.09
C GLY A 445 22.64 -1.88 -3.94
N ASP A 446 21.52 -2.41 -3.45
CA ASP A 446 20.67 -3.35 -4.18
C ASP A 446 20.21 -2.76 -5.53
N VAL A 447 19.41 -1.69 -5.46
CA VAL A 447 18.76 -1.12 -6.65
C VAL A 447 19.79 -0.50 -7.58
N PHE A 448 20.70 0.33 -7.05
CA PHE A 448 21.72 0.98 -7.86
C PHE A 448 22.70 -0.02 -8.47
N GLY A 449 23.27 -0.91 -7.66
CA GLY A 449 24.26 -1.88 -8.10
C GLY A 449 23.71 -2.80 -9.18
N ASN A 450 22.55 -3.42 -8.95
CA ASN A 450 21.88 -4.21 -9.98
C ASN A 450 21.52 -3.35 -11.21
N GLY A 451 20.99 -2.15 -11.01
CA GLY A 451 20.60 -1.23 -12.08
C GLY A 451 21.75 -0.91 -13.03
N MET A 452 22.96 -0.73 -12.51
CA MET A 452 24.14 -0.45 -13.33
C MET A 452 24.67 -1.68 -14.07
N LEU A 453 24.30 -2.90 -13.67
CA LEU A 453 24.78 -4.14 -14.30
C LEU A 453 23.84 -4.73 -15.35
N LEU A 454 22.57 -4.33 -15.35
CA LEU A 454 21.53 -4.92 -16.20
C LEU A 454 21.55 -4.45 -17.66
N MET A 455 22.31 -3.39 -17.96
CA MET A 455 22.35 -2.75 -19.29
C MET A 455 23.79 -2.74 -19.83
N PRO A 456 24.16 -3.67 -20.74
CA PRO A 456 25.54 -3.82 -21.19
C PRO A 456 26.11 -2.61 -21.93
N HIS A 457 25.29 -1.87 -22.66
CA HIS A 457 25.69 -0.71 -23.46
C HIS A 457 25.65 0.63 -22.70
N LEU A 458 25.39 0.59 -21.38
CA LEU A 458 25.32 1.78 -20.53
C LEU A 458 26.72 2.35 -20.24
N GLN A 459 26.89 3.63 -20.55
CA GLN A 459 28.06 4.44 -20.19
C GLN A 459 27.73 5.32 -18.98
N LEU A 460 28.23 4.95 -17.79
CA LEU A 460 27.99 5.69 -16.55
C LEU A 460 28.99 6.85 -16.47
N LEU A 461 28.53 8.07 -16.79
CA LEU A 461 29.40 9.25 -16.83
C LEU A 461 29.64 9.85 -15.45
N GLY A 462 28.75 9.58 -14.50
CA GLY A 462 28.97 9.93 -13.12
C GLY A 462 27.91 9.39 -12.20
N ALA A 463 28.26 9.27 -10.93
CA ALA A 463 27.37 8.84 -9.87
C ALA A 463 27.74 9.47 -8.54
N PHE A 464 26.81 9.52 -7.58
CA PHE A 464 27.13 9.99 -6.23
C PHE A 464 26.29 9.28 -5.17
N ASP A 465 26.86 9.13 -3.98
CA ASP A 465 26.16 8.67 -2.78
C ASP A 465 26.36 9.65 -1.61
N HIS A 466 26.13 9.19 -0.39
CA HIS A 466 26.37 10.00 0.81
C HIS A 466 27.87 10.21 1.12
N ARG A 467 28.79 9.50 0.44
CA ARG A 467 30.23 9.48 0.72
C ARG A 467 31.04 10.12 -0.39
N HIS A 468 30.75 9.78 -1.65
CA HIS A 468 31.61 10.05 -2.80
C HIS A 468 30.84 10.57 -4.01
N ILE A 469 31.58 11.23 -4.90
CA ILE A 469 31.17 11.62 -6.25
C ILE A 469 32.13 10.95 -7.23
N PHE A 470 31.60 10.09 -8.11
CA PHE A 470 32.30 9.40 -9.19
C PHE A 470 32.03 10.13 -10.52
N ILE A 471 33.08 10.37 -11.31
CA ILE A 471 33.00 10.99 -12.64
C ILE A 471 33.91 10.24 -13.60
N ASP A 472 33.39 9.89 -14.77
CA ASP A 472 34.12 9.27 -15.87
C ASP A 472 33.61 9.83 -17.21
N PRO A 473 34.29 10.81 -17.83
CA PRO A 473 33.76 11.53 -19.00
C PRO A 473 33.56 10.66 -20.25
N THR A 474 34.42 9.66 -20.44
CA THR A 474 34.46 8.80 -21.64
C THR A 474 34.80 7.36 -21.25
N PRO A 475 33.91 6.65 -20.53
CA PRO A 475 34.20 5.31 -20.02
C PRO A 475 34.35 4.30 -21.17
N ASP A 476 35.34 3.41 -21.07
CA ASP A 476 35.33 2.18 -21.87
C ASP A 476 34.19 1.28 -21.36
N THR A 477 33.18 1.07 -22.19
CA THR A 477 31.93 0.42 -21.78
C THR A 477 32.16 -0.98 -21.21
N ALA A 478 33.03 -1.77 -21.83
CA ALA A 478 33.27 -3.17 -21.43
C ALA A 478 34.11 -3.25 -20.15
N ALA A 479 35.21 -2.50 -20.09
CA ALA A 479 36.07 -2.45 -18.91
C ALA A 479 35.35 -1.85 -17.70
N ALA A 480 34.59 -0.77 -17.89
CA ALA A 480 33.82 -0.15 -16.82
C ALA A 480 32.67 -1.05 -16.33
N LEU A 481 32.05 -1.86 -17.20
CA LEU A 481 31.09 -2.88 -16.78
C LEU A 481 31.75 -3.97 -15.93
N ALA A 482 32.88 -4.51 -16.37
CA ALA A 482 33.63 -5.52 -15.62
C ALA A 482 34.06 -5.01 -14.24
N GLU A 483 34.51 -3.75 -14.16
CA GLU A 483 34.89 -3.14 -12.88
C GLU A 483 33.70 -2.92 -11.95
N ARG A 484 32.55 -2.48 -12.48
CA ARG A 484 31.30 -2.41 -11.71
C ARG A 484 30.88 -3.78 -11.18
N GLN A 485 31.02 -4.85 -11.97
CA GLN A 485 30.74 -6.23 -11.51
C GLN A 485 31.67 -6.64 -10.36
N ARG A 486 32.97 -6.31 -10.46
CA ARG A 486 33.93 -6.55 -9.37
C ARG A 486 33.52 -5.82 -8.10
N LEU A 487 33.19 -4.53 -8.19
CA LEU A 487 32.74 -3.72 -7.05
C LEU A 487 31.46 -4.25 -6.39
N PHE A 488 30.50 -4.71 -7.19
CA PHE A 488 29.25 -5.28 -6.70
C PHE A 488 29.47 -6.60 -5.93
N ALA A 489 30.47 -7.39 -6.34
CA ALA A 489 30.81 -8.67 -5.73
C ALA A 489 31.61 -8.55 -4.43
N LEU A 490 32.16 -7.37 -4.10
CA LEU A 490 32.87 -7.16 -2.84
C LEU A 490 31.91 -7.23 -1.64
N PRO A 491 32.34 -7.81 -0.50
CA PRO A 491 31.53 -7.84 0.73
C PRO A 491 31.13 -6.45 1.24
N ARG A 492 32.00 -5.46 1.03
CA ARG A 492 31.76 -4.04 1.23
C ARG A 492 32.47 -3.28 0.12
N SER A 493 31.79 -2.29 -0.45
CA SER A 493 32.36 -1.44 -1.49
C SER A 493 31.85 0.00 -1.41
N SER A 494 32.54 0.86 -2.11
CA SER A 494 32.28 2.27 -2.32
C SER A 494 32.90 2.69 -3.65
N TRP A 495 32.60 3.92 -4.10
CA TRP A 495 33.26 4.46 -5.29
C TRP A 495 34.78 4.60 -5.11
N ALA A 496 35.30 4.75 -3.88
CA ALA A 496 36.74 4.80 -3.64
C ALA A 496 37.47 3.47 -3.93
N ASP A 497 36.73 2.36 -4.00
CA ASP A 497 37.30 1.05 -4.36
C ASP A 497 37.43 0.86 -5.87
N TYR A 498 36.89 1.78 -6.70
CA TYR A 498 36.95 1.72 -8.15
C TYR A 498 38.40 1.87 -8.61
N ASN A 499 38.87 0.98 -9.50
CA ASN A 499 40.22 1.01 -10.01
C ASN A 499 40.49 2.31 -10.80
N PRO A 500 41.35 3.23 -10.29
CA PRO A 500 41.56 4.52 -10.93
C PRO A 500 42.17 4.42 -12.33
N ALA A 501 42.87 3.33 -12.63
CA ALA A 501 43.48 3.11 -13.95
C ALA A 501 42.44 2.85 -15.06
N LEU A 502 41.20 2.53 -14.69
CA LEU A 502 40.09 2.31 -15.64
C LEU A 502 39.21 3.56 -15.84
N ILE A 503 39.40 4.60 -15.03
CA ILE A 503 38.68 5.87 -15.18
C ILE A 503 39.32 6.64 -16.33
N SER A 504 38.51 7.16 -17.26
CA SER A 504 39.04 7.90 -18.40
C SER A 504 39.73 9.22 -18.00
N ALA A 505 40.56 9.74 -18.91
CA ALA A 505 41.33 10.95 -18.67
C ALA A 505 40.43 12.13 -18.25
N GLY A 506 40.74 12.74 -17.11
CA GLY A 506 39.99 13.85 -16.55
C GLY A 506 38.85 13.46 -15.61
N GLY A 507 38.52 12.17 -15.48
CA GLY A 507 37.62 11.63 -14.46
C GLY A 507 38.27 11.44 -13.10
N GLY A 508 37.49 11.01 -12.11
CA GLY A 508 37.97 10.72 -10.76
C GLY A 508 36.87 10.37 -9.76
N VAL A 509 37.29 10.02 -8.54
CA VAL A 509 36.44 9.82 -7.38
C VAL A 509 36.81 10.85 -6.31
N TYR A 510 35.82 11.59 -5.85
CA TYR A 510 35.99 12.69 -4.90
C TYR A 510 35.18 12.45 -3.64
N ALA A 511 35.71 12.82 -2.47
CA ALA A 511 34.96 12.68 -1.22
C ALA A 511 33.98 13.85 -1.07
N ARG A 512 32.73 13.54 -0.72
CA ARG A 512 31.68 14.56 -0.51
C ARG A 512 31.96 15.46 0.69
N THR A 513 32.84 15.04 1.59
CA THR A 513 33.30 15.81 2.75
C THR A 513 34.37 16.86 2.40
N GLU A 514 34.89 16.87 1.18
CA GLU A 514 35.85 17.89 0.74
C GLU A 514 35.21 19.28 0.72
N ARG A 515 35.98 20.30 1.09
CA ARG A 515 35.50 21.70 1.04
C ARG A 515 35.34 22.17 -0.40
N GLN A 516 36.25 21.76 -1.27
CA GLN A 516 36.30 22.08 -2.69
C GLN A 516 36.91 20.91 -3.44
N ILE A 517 36.41 20.67 -4.65
CA ILE A 517 36.85 19.64 -5.59
C ILE A 517 37.37 20.39 -6.83
N THR A 518 38.57 20.04 -7.30
CA THR A 518 39.10 20.54 -8.57
C THR A 518 38.90 19.50 -9.65
N VAL A 519 38.05 19.79 -10.63
CA VAL A 519 37.78 18.94 -11.78
C VAL A 519 38.66 19.32 -12.97
N SER A 520 38.81 18.40 -13.93
CA SER A 520 39.51 18.68 -15.19
C SER A 520 38.74 19.65 -16.09
N ASP A 521 39.44 20.29 -17.04
CA ASP A 521 38.79 21.17 -18.03
C ASP A 521 37.73 20.44 -18.87
N VAL A 522 37.95 19.15 -19.15
CA VAL A 522 36.99 18.30 -19.88
C VAL A 522 35.69 18.16 -19.08
N VAL A 523 35.79 17.84 -17.78
CA VAL A 523 34.62 17.74 -16.89
C VAL A 523 33.95 19.11 -16.72
N ARG A 524 34.73 20.18 -16.56
CA ARG A 524 34.20 21.54 -16.45
C ARG A 524 33.36 21.92 -17.67
N GLN A 525 33.86 21.66 -18.87
CA GLN A 525 33.16 21.94 -20.12
C GLN A 525 31.91 21.08 -20.29
N TRP A 526 31.99 19.78 -20.02
CA TRP A 526 30.84 18.87 -20.11
C TRP A 526 29.71 19.26 -19.15
N LEU A 527 30.05 19.56 -17.89
CA LEU A 527 29.07 19.92 -16.87
C LEU A 527 28.63 21.39 -16.92
N GLY A 528 29.27 22.22 -17.77
CA GLY A 528 28.98 23.64 -17.90
C GLY A 528 29.31 24.43 -16.63
N LEU A 529 30.42 24.10 -15.96
CA LEU A 529 30.89 24.79 -14.76
C LEU A 529 31.68 26.05 -15.13
N ASP A 530 31.48 27.14 -14.37
CA ASP A 530 32.20 28.41 -14.61
C ASP A 530 33.70 28.31 -14.28
N GLN A 531 34.05 27.48 -13.29
CA GLN A 531 35.40 27.31 -12.77
C GLN A 531 35.72 25.83 -12.50
N ASN A 532 37.00 25.47 -12.55
CA ASN A 532 37.46 24.09 -12.32
C ASN A 532 37.36 23.68 -10.85
N THR A 533 37.37 24.62 -9.91
CA THR A 533 37.32 24.32 -8.47
C THR A 533 35.95 24.68 -7.91
N VAL A 534 35.15 23.69 -7.50
CA VAL A 534 33.77 23.88 -7.04
C VAL A 534 33.50 23.12 -5.74
N THR A 535 32.46 23.49 -5.00
CA THR A 535 32.03 22.67 -3.85
C THR A 535 31.36 21.37 -4.33
N PRO A 536 31.35 20.30 -3.51
CA PRO A 536 30.64 19.05 -3.84
C PRO A 536 29.16 19.26 -4.22
N ASP A 537 28.46 20.16 -3.53
CA ASP A 537 27.05 20.44 -3.81
C ASP A 537 26.85 21.03 -5.22
N VAL A 538 27.72 21.95 -5.64
CA VAL A 538 27.70 22.54 -7.00
C VAL A 538 27.98 21.48 -8.05
N LEU A 539 28.95 20.58 -7.79
CA LEU A 539 29.28 19.49 -8.70
C LEU A 539 28.10 18.52 -8.88
N ILE A 540 27.46 18.10 -7.80
CA ILE A 540 26.28 17.23 -7.84
C ILE A 540 25.13 17.90 -8.59
N ARG A 541 24.87 19.19 -8.36
CA ARG A 541 23.85 19.94 -9.10
C ARG A 541 24.14 19.97 -10.60
N ALA A 542 25.38 20.21 -10.98
CA ALA A 542 25.78 20.23 -12.39
C ALA A 542 25.62 18.83 -13.04
N MET A 543 25.94 17.76 -12.31
CA MET A 543 25.68 16.38 -12.76
C MET A 543 24.18 16.11 -12.94
N LEU A 544 23.33 16.46 -11.97
CA LEU A 544 21.87 16.28 -12.08
C LEU A 544 21.26 17.08 -13.25
N ALA A 545 21.89 18.20 -13.63
CA ALA A 545 21.50 19.02 -14.77
C ALA A 545 22.17 18.58 -16.09
N ALA A 546 23.10 17.64 -16.10
CA ALA A 546 23.89 17.33 -17.29
C ALA A 546 23.04 16.71 -18.42
N PRO A 547 23.37 16.99 -19.70
CA PRO A 547 22.70 16.36 -20.83
C PRO A 547 23.14 14.89 -20.94
N VAL A 548 22.24 13.96 -20.60
CA VAL A 548 22.47 12.51 -20.68
C VAL A 548 21.23 11.78 -21.19
N THR A 549 21.38 10.53 -21.62
CA THR A 549 20.21 9.73 -22.00
C THR A 549 19.34 9.42 -20.78
N VAL A 550 19.94 8.95 -19.69
CA VAL A 550 19.21 8.48 -18.49
C VAL A 550 19.74 9.14 -17.21
N LEU A 551 18.84 9.73 -16.42
CA LEU A 551 19.08 9.93 -15.00
C LEU A 551 18.49 8.74 -14.23
N TYR A 552 19.34 7.94 -13.58
CA TYR A 552 18.92 6.75 -12.84
C TYR A 552 18.95 7.03 -11.33
N ASN A 553 17.78 7.05 -10.70
CA ASN A 553 17.69 7.12 -9.25
C ASN A 553 17.70 5.71 -8.66
N GLY A 554 18.81 5.30 -8.04
CA GLY A 554 18.92 4.05 -7.27
C GLY A 554 19.04 4.29 -5.76
N GLY A 555 18.89 5.55 -5.31
CA GLY A 555 19.12 6.00 -3.95
C GLY A 555 17.85 6.40 -3.21
N ILE A 556 18.05 7.10 -2.09
CA ILE A 556 16.97 7.66 -1.25
C ILE A 556 17.11 9.17 -1.24
N GLY A 557 15.99 9.89 -1.36
CA GLY A 557 15.94 11.35 -1.30
C GLY A 557 15.26 11.96 -2.50
N THR A 558 14.84 13.22 -2.38
CA THR A 558 14.14 13.99 -3.42
C THR A 558 15.07 15.05 -4.01
N TYR A 559 15.55 14.77 -5.22
CA TYR A 559 16.59 15.52 -5.93
C TYR A 559 16.01 16.51 -6.95
N VAL A 560 14.74 16.35 -7.33
CA VAL A 560 14.05 17.25 -8.27
C VAL A 560 12.69 17.66 -7.72
N LYS A 561 12.38 18.96 -7.73
CA LYS A 561 11.06 19.53 -7.42
C LYS A 561 10.52 20.34 -8.60
N ALA A 562 9.23 20.68 -8.58
CA ALA A 562 8.71 21.67 -9.51
C ALA A 562 9.17 23.09 -9.10
N ALA A 563 9.25 24.00 -10.06
CA ALA A 563 9.76 25.36 -9.82
C ALA A 563 8.93 26.13 -8.79
N GLN A 564 7.61 25.89 -8.74
CA GLN A 564 6.68 26.50 -7.80
C GLN A 564 6.72 25.93 -6.38
N GLU A 565 7.35 24.77 -6.17
CA GLU A 565 7.48 24.17 -4.83
C GLU A 565 8.65 24.82 -4.08
N THR A 566 8.51 25.08 -2.77
CA THR A 566 9.65 25.48 -1.93
C THR A 566 10.43 24.26 -1.45
N HIS A 567 11.68 24.45 -1.00
CA HIS A 567 12.43 23.36 -0.40
C HIS A 567 11.77 22.83 0.87
N GLU A 568 11.12 23.69 1.70
CA GLU A 568 10.41 23.22 2.89
C GLU A 568 9.22 22.33 2.56
N GLN A 569 8.50 22.60 1.47
CA GLN A 569 7.34 21.80 1.04
C GLN A 569 7.72 20.36 0.67
N VAL A 570 8.94 20.13 0.18
CA VAL A 570 9.43 18.78 -0.20
C VAL A 570 9.72 17.91 1.03
N ARG A 571 10.00 18.52 2.20
CA ARG A 571 10.24 17.83 3.48
C ARG A 571 11.45 16.87 3.47
N ASP A 572 12.47 17.16 2.66
CA ASP A 572 13.74 16.42 2.61
C ASP A 572 14.94 17.37 2.75
N ARG A 573 15.18 17.84 3.97
CA ARG A 573 16.19 18.87 4.24
C ARG A 573 17.61 18.47 3.85
N ALA A 574 17.92 17.17 3.89
CA ALA A 574 19.26 16.66 3.58
C ALA A 574 19.69 16.96 2.13
N ASN A 575 18.73 17.09 1.23
CA ASN A 575 18.98 17.33 -0.19
C ASN A 575 18.65 18.75 -0.65
N ASP A 576 18.25 19.67 0.24
CA ASP A 576 17.86 21.04 -0.13
C ASP A 576 18.96 21.75 -0.93
N ARG A 577 20.23 21.58 -0.54
CA ARG A 577 21.39 22.25 -1.16
C ARG A 577 21.68 21.77 -2.57
N ILE A 578 21.30 20.53 -2.91
CA ILE A 578 21.58 19.88 -4.20
C ILE A 578 20.34 19.71 -5.08
N ARG A 579 19.14 19.93 -4.54
CA ARG A 579 17.88 19.74 -5.26
C ARG A 579 17.75 20.74 -6.41
N LEU A 580 17.33 20.24 -7.57
CA LEU A 580 17.05 21.03 -8.76
C LEU A 580 15.56 21.30 -8.95
N ASP A 581 15.27 22.34 -9.69
CA ASP A 581 13.97 22.53 -10.31
C ASP A 581 13.88 21.71 -11.60
N ALA A 582 12.72 21.13 -11.88
CA ALA A 582 12.48 20.30 -13.05
C ALA A 582 12.99 20.89 -14.38
N PRO A 583 12.83 22.20 -14.69
CA PRO A 583 13.35 22.79 -15.93
C PRO A 583 14.88 22.75 -16.09
N ALA A 584 15.64 22.50 -15.02
CA ALA A 584 17.09 22.39 -15.08
C ALA A 584 17.58 20.98 -15.49
N VAL A 585 16.70 19.97 -15.45
CA VAL A 585 17.05 18.59 -15.80
C VAL A 585 17.11 18.45 -17.33
N ARG A 586 18.27 18.04 -17.85
CA ARG A 586 18.49 17.85 -19.30
C ARG A 586 18.59 16.39 -19.71
N ALA A 587 18.30 15.46 -18.79
CA ALA A 587 18.22 14.04 -19.13
C ALA A 587 17.03 13.78 -20.06
N ARG A 588 17.20 12.92 -21.08
CA ARG A 588 16.09 12.54 -22.00
C ARG A 588 15.06 11.64 -21.32
N MET A 589 15.50 10.84 -20.35
CA MET A 589 14.67 9.93 -19.57
C MET A 589 15.09 9.97 -18.10
N VAL A 590 14.12 9.80 -17.20
CA VAL A 590 14.40 9.53 -15.78
C VAL A 590 13.81 8.17 -15.40
N VAL A 591 14.61 7.35 -14.73
CA VAL A 591 14.23 6.01 -14.26
C VAL A 591 14.33 5.99 -12.74
N GLU A 592 13.20 5.77 -12.06
CA GLU A 592 13.13 5.78 -10.60
C GLU A 592 13.13 4.35 -10.03
N GLY A 593 14.32 3.77 -9.86
CA GLY A 593 14.49 2.53 -9.13
C GLY A 593 14.30 2.70 -7.62
N GLY A 594 14.81 3.81 -7.06
CA GLY A 594 14.58 4.23 -5.68
C GLY A 594 13.22 4.88 -5.49
N ASN A 595 12.81 5.12 -4.23
CA ASN A 595 11.54 5.80 -3.94
C ASN A 595 11.76 7.32 -3.82
N LEU A 596 10.77 8.10 -4.28
CA LEU A 596 10.66 9.55 -4.09
C LEU A 596 11.87 10.36 -4.58
N GLY A 597 12.47 9.96 -5.72
CA GLY A 597 13.58 10.68 -6.36
C GLY A 597 13.20 12.10 -6.76
N MET A 598 11.92 12.32 -7.02
CA MET A 598 11.35 13.61 -7.39
C MET A 598 9.93 13.77 -6.85
N THR A 599 9.47 15.02 -6.74
CA THR A 599 8.07 15.30 -6.40
C THR A 599 7.16 14.92 -7.58
N GLN A 600 5.88 14.68 -7.29
CA GLN A 600 4.91 14.38 -8.34
C GLN A 600 4.78 15.54 -9.34
N ALA A 601 4.74 16.79 -8.87
CA ALA A 601 4.73 17.98 -9.70
C ALA A 601 6.01 18.09 -10.57
N ALA A 602 7.17 17.68 -10.06
CA ALA A 602 8.39 17.60 -10.87
C ALA A 602 8.25 16.60 -12.02
N ARG A 603 7.69 15.42 -11.77
CA ARG A 603 7.43 14.41 -12.82
C ARG A 603 6.55 14.98 -13.92
N VAL A 604 5.46 15.65 -13.55
CA VAL A 604 4.53 16.26 -14.53
C VAL A 604 5.21 17.39 -15.30
N ALA A 605 6.01 18.23 -14.63
CA ALA A 605 6.76 19.30 -15.28
C ALA A 605 7.81 18.75 -16.27
N LEU A 606 8.51 17.66 -15.92
CA LEU A 606 9.44 16.96 -16.80
C LEU A 606 8.74 16.33 -18.00
N ALA A 607 7.62 15.63 -17.78
CA ALA A 607 6.82 15.02 -18.84
C ALA A 607 6.29 16.07 -19.84
N THR A 608 5.90 17.26 -19.35
CA THR A 608 5.49 18.40 -20.18
C THR A 608 6.62 18.93 -21.06
N GLN A 609 7.88 18.84 -20.59
CA GLN A 609 9.08 19.19 -21.35
C GLN A 609 9.52 18.09 -22.34
N GLY A 610 8.81 16.97 -22.39
CA GLY A 610 9.13 15.84 -23.25
C GLY A 610 10.16 14.87 -22.66
N VAL A 611 10.57 15.03 -21.39
CA VAL A 611 11.40 14.04 -20.70
C VAL A 611 10.56 12.80 -20.43
N ARG A 612 11.08 11.62 -20.77
CA ARG A 612 10.38 10.35 -20.51
C ARG A 612 10.50 9.98 -19.05
N VAL A 613 9.44 10.14 -18.29
CA VAL A 613 9.41 9.91 -16.84
C VAL A 613 8.14 9.17 -16.45
N MET A 614 8.31 8.17 -15.59
CA MET A 614 7.23 7.45 -14.92
C MET A 614 7.28 7.77 -13.43
N THR A 615 6.29 7.33 -12.65
CA THR A 615 6.42 7.34 -11.19
C THR A 615 7.26 6.16 -10.72
N ASP A 616 7.96 6.35 -9.60
CA ASP A 616 8.60 5.28 -8.84
C ASP A 616 7.64 4.14 -8.51
N ALA A 617 6.38 4.46 -8.19
CA ALA A 617 5.32 3.48 -7.93
C ALA A 617 5.07 2.49 -9.07
N VAL A 618 5.40 2.85 -10.31
CA VAL A 618 5.38 1.95 -11.47
C VAL A 618 6.77 1.35 -11.68
N ASP A 619 7.80 2.18 -11.87
CA ASP A 619 9.17 1.73 -12.21
C ASP A 619 9.68 0.65 -11.25
N ASN A 620 9.55 0.87 -9.94
CA ASN A 620 10.10 -0.01 -8.91
C ASN A 620 9.06 -0.97 -8.26
N SER A 621 7.86 -1.08 -8.84
CA SER A 621 6.75 -1.91 -8.34
C SER A 621 7.11 -3.40 -8.21
N ALA A 622 8.01 -3.89 -9.07
CA ALA A 622 8.45 -5.28 -9.07
C ALA A 622 8.97 -5.77 -7.70
N GLY A 623 9.60 -4.91 -6.92
CA GLY A 623 10.05 -5.27 -5.57
C GLY A 623 8.88 -5.62 -4.64
N VAL A 624 7.85 -4.79 -4.61
CA VAL A 624 6.72 -5.01 -3.67
C VAL A 624 5.87 -6.21 -4.11
N ASP A 625 5.72 -6.40 -5.41
CA ASP A 625 4.99 -7.51 -6.04
C ASP A 625 5.68 -8.86 -5.79
N CYS A 626 7.00 -8.94 -5.94
CA CYS A 626 7.77 -10.15 -5.61
C CYS A 626 7.56 -10.60 -4.16
N SER A 627 7.59 -9.66 -3.22
CA SER A 627 7.33 -9.99 -1.82
C SER A 627 5.87 -10.36 -1.53
N ASP A 628 4.89 -9.85 -2.30
CA ASP A 628 3.49 -10.27 -2.14
C ASP A 628 3.32 -11.73 -2.58
N HIS A 629 3.91 -12.10 -3.72
CA HIS A 629 4.01 -13.49 -4.14
C HIS A 629 4.70 -14.38 -3.09
N GLU A 630 5.77 -13.91 -2.45
CA GLU A 630 6.44 -14.64 -1.36
C GLU A 630 5.49 -14.95 -0.21
N VAL A 631 4.78 -13.94 0.31
CA VAL A 631 3.87 -14.11 1.45
C VAL A 631 2.73 -15.06 1.10
N ASN A 632 2.11 -14.89 -0.08
CA ASN A 632 1.01 -15.77 -0.52
C ASN A 632 1.49 -17.22 -0.73
N LEU A 633 2.70 -17.42 -1.26
CA LEU A 633 3.29 -18.75 -1.38
C LEU A 633 3.54 -19.38 -0.01
N LYS A 634 4.09 -18.63 0.95
CA LYS A 634 4.32 -19.13 2.31
C LYS A 634 3.01 -19.49 3.02
N ILE A 635 1.96 -18.66 2.87
CA ILE A 635 0.62 -18.97 3.39
C ILE A 635 0.12 -20.29 2.79
N LEU A 636 0.16 -20.45 1.47
CA LEU A 636 -0.27 -21.67 0.78
C LEU A 636 0.49 -22.92 1.25
N LEU A 637 1.82 -22.85 1.30
CA LEU A 637 2.68 -23.97 1.68
C LEU A 637 2.48 -24.36 3.15
N ARG A 638 2.23 -23.38 4.03
CA ARG A 638 1.91 -23.61 5.44
C ARG A 638 0.54 -24.26 5.62
N GLN A 639 -0.48 -23.82 4.89
CA GLN A 639 -1.80 -24.46 4.90
C GLN A 639 -1.75 -25.91 4.39
N ALA A 640 -0.83 -26.22 3.48
CA ALA A 640 -0.56 -27.58 3.02
C ALA A 640 0.25 -28.44 4.02
N ALA A 641 0.60 -27.89 5.19
CA ALA A 641 1.36 -28.56 6.25
C ALA A 641 2.69 -29.19 5.78
N LEU A 642 3.37 -28.54 4.83
CA LEU A 642 4.64 -29.03 4.31
C LEU A 642 5.79 -28.81 5.31
N PRO A 643 6.76 -29.74 5.43
CA PRO A 643 7.94 -29.56 6.26
C PRO A 643 8.77 -28.34 5.82
N ALA A 644 9.37 -27.62 6.77
CA ALA A 644 10.11 -26.37 6.51
C ALA A 644 11.20 -26.51 5.42
N ALA A 645 11.92 -27.64 5.39
CA ALA A 645 12.94 -27.90 4.38
C ALA A 645 12.36 -28.06 2.96
N ALA A 646 11.19 -28.71 2.83
CA ALA A 646 10.48 -28.85 1.57
C ALA A 646 9.93 -27.49 1.09
N THR A 647 9.37 -26.71 2.02
CA THR A 647 8.89 -25.34 1.76
C THR A 647 10.01 -24.46 1.21
N SER A 648 11.18 -24.44 1.84
CA SER A 648 12.34 -23.65 1.38
C SER A 648 12.85 -24.08 0.00
N THR A 649 12.90 -25.40 -0.26
CA THR A 649 13.33 -25.95 -1.55
C THR A 649 12.34 -25.57 -2.67
N LEU A 650 11.03 -25.71 -2.43
CA LEU A 650 10.00 -25.33 -3.38
C LEU A 650 10.01 -23.82 -3.66
N LEU A 651 10.10 -22.99 -2.62
CA LEU A 651 10.16 -21.53 -2.77
C LEU A 651 11.35 -21.13 -3.65
N THR A 652 12.54 -21.67 -3.34
CA THR A 652 13.76 -21.43 -4.14
C THR A 652 13.57 -21.85 -5.60
N GLY A 653 12.98 -23.03 -5.85
CA GLY A 653 12.69 -23.53 -7.20
C GLY A 653 11.69 -22.66 -7.98
N MET A 654 10.82 -21.91 -7.30
CA MET A 654 9.83 -21.02 -7.92
C MET A 654 10.35 -19.61 -8.23
N THR A 655 11.55 -19.24 -7.80
CA THR A 655 12.13 -17.89 -7.98
C THR A 655 11.98 -17.36 -9.41
N GLY A 656 12.38 -18.15 -10.41
CA GLY A 656 12.31 -17.72 -11.81
C GLY A 656 10.88 -17.58 -12.34
N ALA A 657 9.92 -18.33 -11.81
CA ALA A 657 8.51 -18.20 -12.19
C ALA A 657 7.89 -16.92 -11.59
N VAL A 658 8.20 -16.61 -10.34
CA VAL A 658 7.80 -15.35 -9.68
C VAL A 658 8.42 -14.15 -10.38
N GLU A 659 9.71 -14.22 -10.74
CA GLU A 659 10.39 -13.17 -11.51
C GLU A 659 9.61 -12.81 -12.78
N ARG A 660 9.28 -13.82 -13.60
CA ARG A 660 8.58 -13.61 -14.86
C ARG A 660 7.18 -13.03 -14.66
N ALA A 661 6.45 -13.49 -13.65
CA ALA A 661 5.11 -13.00 -13.35
C ALA A 661 5.15 -11.51 -12.97
N VAL A 662 6.03 -11.15 -12.04
CA VAL A 662 6.20 -9.77 -11.54
C VAL A 662 6.64 -8.82 -12.65
N LEU A 663 7.61 -9.21 -13.48
CA LEU A 663 8.07 -8.39 -14.59
C LEU A 663 7.01 -8.23 -15.68
N ALA A 664 6.15 -9.24 -15.88
CA ALA A 664 5.01 -9.14 -16.79
C ALA A 664 3.99 -8.10 -16.29
N THR A 665 3.67 -8.10 -14.99
CA THR A 665 2.80 -7.08 -14.36
C THR A 665 3.39 -5.68 -14.55
N ASN A 666 4.69 -5.51 -14.30
CA ASN A 666 5.34 -4.20 -14.43
C ASN A 666 5.30 -3.66 -15.88
N ARG A 667 5.58 -4.53 -16.85
CA ARG A 667 5.49 -4.22 -18.27
C ARG A 667 4.07 -3.85 -18.71
N ALA A 668 3.07 -4.59 -18.25
CA ALA A 668 1.67 -4.38 -18.62
C ALA A 668 1.18 -2.97 -18.19
N GLN A 669 1.50 -2.57 -16.96
CA GLN A 669 1.17 -1.24 -16.45
C GLN A 669 1.83 -0.12 -17.25
N ALA A 670 3.15 -0.22 -17.46
CA ALA A 670 3.88 0.80 -18.21
C ALA A 670 3.34 0.91 -19.64
N ARG A 671 3.07 -0.22 -20.31
CA ARG A 671 2.46 -0.23 -21.65
C ARG A 671 1.08 0.43 -21.64
N ARG A 672 0.23 0.17 -20.65
CA ARG A 672 -1.09 0.79 -20.52
C ARG A 672 -1.01 2.30 -20.36
N ILE A 673 -0.10 2.78 -19.52
CA ILE A 673 0.12 4.23 -19.33
C ILE A 673 0.56 4.89 -20.62
N LEU A 674 1.56 4.34 -21.31
CA LEU A 674 2.04 4.87 -22.58
C LEU A 674 0.93 4.84 -23.65
N ARG A 675 0.14 3.77 -23.69
CA ARG A 675 -1.00 3.63 -24.61
C ARG A 675 -2.01 4.79 -24.45
N HIS A 676 -2.39 5.12 -23.23
CA HIS A 676 -3.29 6.26 -22.96
C HIS A 676 -2.63 7.62 -23.23
N ARG A 677 -1.31 7.74 -23.00
CA ARG A 677 -0.56 8.95 -23.35
C ARG A 677 -0.53 9.21 -24.86
N HIS A 678 -0.40 8.16 -25.67
CA HIS A 678 -0.40 8.24 -27.15
C HIS A 678 -1.78 8.37 -27.76
N GLN A 679 -2.82 7.87 -27.09
CA GLN A 679 -4.21 7.97 -27.54
C GLN A 679 -5.10 8.51 -26.41
N PRO A 680 -5.06 9.84 -26.16
CA PRO A 680 -5.84 10.47 -25.09
C PRO A 680 -7.33 10.16 -25.18
N GLY A 681 -7.89 10.08 -26.40
CA GLY A 681 -9.30 9.76 -26.64
C GLY A 681 -9.77 8.39 -26.14
N LEU A 682 -8.86 7.48 -25.72
CA LEU A 682 -9.24 6.24 -25.02
C LEU A 682 -9.85 6.51 -23.64
N LEU A 683 -9.54 7.65 -23.03
CA LEU A 683 -10.28 8.17 -21.87
C LEU A 683 -11.30 9.18 -22.37
N ALA A 684 -12.53 8.73 -22.59
CA ALA A 684 -13.59 9.57 -23.18
C ALA A 684 -13.90 10.81 -22.33
N ASP A 685 -13.86 10.69 -21.01
CA ASP A 685 -14.07 11.78 -20.06
C ASP A 685 -13.19 11.61 -18.82
N PRO A 686 -11.95 12.15 -18.83
CA PRO A 686 -11.03 12.06 -17.69
C PRO A 686 -11.58 12.74 -16.43
N CYS A 687 -12.35 13.83 -16.56
CA CYS A 687 -12.92 14.56 -15.42
C CYS A 687 -14.00 13.72 -14.72
N ALA A 688 -14.88 13.07 -15.49
CA ALA A 688 -15.87 12.16 -14.93
C ALA A 688 -15.22 10.96 -14.25
N LEU A 689 -14.16 10.40 -14.83
CA LEU A 689 -13.41 9.30 -14.20
C LEU A 689 -12.81 9.75 -12.86
N LEU A 690 -12.17 10.92 -12.80
CA LEU A 690 -11.64 11.46 -11.55
C LEU A 690 -12.73 11.59 -10.48
N LEU A 691 -13.88 12.17 -10.83
CA LEU A 691 -15.00 12.31 -9.90
C LEU A 691 -15.51 10.94 -9.39
N GLN A 692 -15.58 9.95 -10.26
CA GLN A 692 -15.93 8.58 -9.87
C GLN A 692 -14.89 7.98 -8.91
N LEU A 693 -13.60 8.20 -9.14
CA LEU A 693 -12.52 7.69 -8.29
C LEU A 693 -12.46 8.42 -6.94
N GLU A 694 -12.76 9.72 -6.89
CA GLU A 694 -12.93 10.48 -5.65
C GLU A 694 -13.99 9.84 -4.75
N HIS A 695 -15.15 9.50 -5.32
CA HIS A 695 -16.21 8.82 -4.58
C HIS A 695 -15.89 7.36 -4.24
N ALA A 696 -15.31 6.60 -5.18
CA ALA A 696 -15.13 5.15 -5.03
C ALA A 696 -13.92 4.77 -4.16
N THR A 697 -12.89 5.63 -4.11
CA THR A 697 -11.62 5.30 -3.44
C THR A 697 -11.15 6.34 -2.44
N GLY A 698 -11.84 7.48 -2.34
CA GLY A 698 -11.37 8.61 -1.53
C GLY A 698 -10.15 9.31 -2.13
N LEU A 699 -9.96 9.23 -3.45
CA LEU A 699 -8.95 10.01 -4.17
C LEU A 699 -9.07 11.49 -3.77
N ASP A 700 -7.94 12.13 -3.45
CA ASP A 700 -7.88 13.56 -3.16
C ASP A 700 -6.89 14.19 -4.13
N ARG A 701 -7.41 14.94 -5.12
CA ARG A 701 -6.61 15.49 -6.21
C ARG A 701 -5.50 16.41 -5.74
N ALA A 702 -5.73 17.18 -4.67
CA ALA A 702 -4.72 18.08 -4.13
C ALA A 702 -3.57 17.27 -3.50
N LEU A 703 -3.88 16.20 -2.77
CA LEU A 703 -2.86 15.30 -2.23
C LEU A 703 -2.09 14.58 -3.33
N GLU A 704 -2.76 14.05 -4.35
CA GLU A 704 -2.10 13.35 -5.46
C GLU A 704 -1.50 14.29 -6.52
N GLN A 705 -1.62 15.60 -6.32
CA GLN A 705 -1.16 16.64 -7.25
C GLN A 705 -1.70 16.45 -8.67
N LEU A 706 -2.98 16.06 -8.77
CA LEU A 706 -3.70 15.90 -10.03
C LEU A 706 -4.28 17.24 -10.50
N PRO A 707 -4.40 17.45 -11.83
CA PRO A 707 -4.93 18.70 -12.38
C PRO A 707 -6.42 18.88 -12.06
N ALA A 708 -6.83 20.14 -11.91
CA ALA A 708 -8.24 20.52 -11.87
C ALA A 708 -8.89 20.37 -13.26
N ASP A 709 -10.21 20.23 -13.32
CA ASP A 709 -10.97 20.02 -14.56
C ASP A 709 -10.66 21.06 -15.64
N VAL A 710 -10.53 22.33 -15.25
CA VAL A 710 -10.20 23.42 -16.18
C VAL A 710 -8.86 23.19 -16.89
N VAL A 711 -7.86 22.68 -16.16
CA VAL A 711 -6.54 22.36 -16.74
C VAL A 711 -6.64 21.18 -17.70
N ILE A 712 -7.43 20.16 -17.36
CA ILE A 712 -7.65 19.00 -18.23
C ILE A 712 -8.34 19.45 -19.53
N GLN A 713 -9.41 20.24 -19.43
CA GLN A 713 -10.18 20.73 -20.58
C GLN A 713 -9.37 21.64 -21.52
N GLN A 714 -8.33 22.31 -21.02
CA GLN A 714 -7.42 23.13 -21.82
C GLN A 714 -6.37 22.29 -22.58
N ARG A 715 -6.14 21.04 -22.20
CA ARG A 715 -5.21 20.14 -22.88
C ARG A 715 -5.89 19.49 -24.08
N GLU A 716 -5.12 19.25 -25.14
CA GLU A 716 -5.60 18.56 -26.34
C GLU A 716 -6.26 17.23 -25.97
N GLN A 717 -7.54 17.07 -26.33
CA GLN A 717 -8.36 15.89 -26.02
C GLN A 717 -8.36 15.49 -24.53
N GLY A 718 -8.18 16.43 -23.60
CA GLY A 718 -8.15 16.12 -22.18
C GLY A 718 -6.92 15.31 -21.74
N MET A 719 -5.83 15.35 -22.51
CA MET A 719 -4.64 14.53 -22.29
C MET A 719 -4.07 14.64 -20.87
N LEU A 720 -3.71 13.49 -20.31
CA LEU A 720 -2.97 13.35 -19.07
C LEU A 720 -1.56 12.84 -19.35
N TYR A 721 -0.60 13.28 -18.53
CA TYR A 721 0.79 12.81 -18.59
C TYR A 721 0.95 11.49 -17.83
N GLU A 722 2.02 10.77 -18.14
CA GLU A 722 2.35 9.46 -17.57
C GLU A 722 2.27 9.43 -16.04
N PRO A 723 2.78 10.43 -15.29
CA PRO A 723 2.68 10.45 -13.83
C PRO A 723 1.24 10.62 -13.32
N GLU A 724 0.38 11.36 -14.04
CA GLU A 724 -1.03 11.54 -13.70
C GLU A 724 -1.80 10.25 -14.03
N LEU A 725 -1.56 9.67 -15.21
CA LEU A 725 -2.13 8.39 -15.65
C LEU A 725 -1.78 7.24 -14.70
N ALA A 726 -0.57 7.22 -14.13
CA ALA A 726 -0.17 6.23 -13.13
C ALA A 726 -1.05 6.27 -11.87
N VAL A 727 -1.45 7.47 -11.43
CA VAL A 727 -2.36 7.64 -10.29
C VAL A 727 -3.76 7.15 -10.66
N LEU A 728 -4.30 7.54 -11.82
CA LEU A 728 -5.62 7.07 -12.27
C LEU A 728 -5.64 5.54 -12.43
N LEU A 729 -4.58 4.95 -13.00
CA LEU A 729 -4.43 3.50 -13.12
C LEU A 729 -4.51 2.81 -11.76
N ALA A 730 -3.78 3.32 -10.76
CA ALA A 730 -3.80 2.76 -9.42
C ALA A 730 -5.17 2.88 -8.75
N HIS A 731 -5.82 4.04 -8.83
CA HIS A 731 -7.14 4.27 -8.24
C HIS A 731 -8.24 3.47 -8.95
N SER A 732 -8.20 3.32 -10.28
CA SER A 732 -9.11 2.41 -11.00
C SER A 732 -8.98 0.98 -10.47
N LYS A 733 -7.75 0.47 -10.31
CA LYS A 733 -7.51 -0.86 -9.73
C LYS A 733 -8.07 -0.97 -8.32
N MET A 734 -7.85 0.03 -7.47
CA MET A 734 -8.38 0.07 -6.10
C MET A 734 -9.91 0.05 -6.08
N ALA A 735 -10.58 0.82 -6.95
CA ALA A 735 -12.04 0.84 -7.05
C ALA A 735 -12.60 -0.53 -7.42
N ILE A 736 -12.00 -1.19 -8.41
CA ILE A 736 -12.38 -2.54 -8.86
C ILE A 736 -12.16 -3.56 -7.75
N LYS A 737 -10.99 -3.56 -7.09
CA LYS A 737 -10.72 -4.47 -5.97
C LYS A 737 -11.75 -4.33 -4.86
N SER A 738 -12.03 -3.10 -4.44
CA SER A 738 -13.03 -2.82 -3.40
C SER A 738 -14.42 -3.30 -3.81
N ALA A 739 -14.83 -3.09 -5.06
CA ALA A 739 -16.12 -3.56 -5.57
C ALA A 739 -16.20 -5.10 -5.58
N VAL A 740 -15.15 -5.78 -6.02
CA VAL A 740 -15.06 -7.26 -6.02
C VAL A 740 -15.12 -7.78 -4.59
N LEU A 741 -14.28 -7.26 -3.68
CA LEU A 741 -14.25 -7.71 -2.29
C LEU A 741 -15.56 -7.48 -1.55
N ALA A 742 -16.25 -6.36 -1.81
CA ALA A 742 -17.57 -6.11 -1.23
C ALA A 742 -18.62 -7.13 -1.70
N GLY A 743 -18.50 -7.65 -2.93
CA GLY A 743 -19.43 -8.63 -3.51
C GLY A 743 -19.08 -10.10 -3.22
N THR A 744 -17.80 -10.47 -3.18
CA THR A 744 -17.34 -11.87 -3.13
C THR A 744 -17.60 -12.56 -1.79
N HIS A 745 -17.73 -11.83 -0.69
CA HIS A 745 -18.01 -12.43 0.62
C HIS A 745 -19.42 -13.06 0.71
N ALA A 746 -20.28 -12.85 -0.29
CA ALA A 746 -21.65 -13.36 -0.33
C ALA A 746 -21.91 -14.42 -1.43
N ILE A 747 -20.92 -14.77 -2.28
CA ILE A 747 -21.15 -15.59 -3.48
C ILE A 747 -20.19 -16.81 -3.50
N PRO A 748 -20.68 -18.03 -3.79
CA PRO A 748 -19.83 -19.20 -4.00
C PRO A 748 -18.76 -18.99 -5.08
N ILE A 749 -17.62 -19.68 -4.96
CA ILE A 749 -16.55 -19.67 -5.98
C ILE A 749 -17.12 -20.15 -7.33
N GLN A 750 -17.42 -19.21 -8.22
CA GLN A 750 -17.70 -19.44 -9.64
C GLN A 750 -16.53 -20.16 -10.36
N PRO A 751 -16.77 -20.93 -11.44
CA PRO A 751 -15.73 -21.70 -12.14
C PRO A 751 -14.50 -20.89 -12.59
N TRP A 752 -14.70 -19.64 -13.03
CA TRP A 752 -13.61 -18.75 -13.47
C TRP A 752 -12.71 -18.25 -12.32
N HIS A 753 -13.16 -18.28 -11.07
CA HIS A 753 -12.30 -17.96 -9.92
C HIS A 753 -11.16 -18.98 -9.77
N ALA A 754 -11.43 -20.27 -9.99
CA ALA A 754 -10.42 -21.32 -9.94
C ALA A 754 -9.36 -21.14 -11.04
N TYR A 755 -9.78 -20.66 -12.23
CA TYR A 755 -8.88 -20.29 -13.32
C TYR A 755 -7.89 -19.21 -12.89
N LEU A 756 -8.39 -18.10 -12.33
CA LEU A 756 -7.57 -16.97 -11.87
C LEU A 756 -6.58 -17.37 -10.75
N LEU A 757 -7.03 -18.16 -9.77
CA LEU A 757 -6.16 -18.67 -8.69
C LEU A 757 -5.06 -19.59 -9.25
N THR A 758 -5.42 -20.52 -10.13
CA THR A 758 -4.47 -21.47 -10.74
C THR A 758 -3.39 -20.74 -11.51
N ARG A 759 -3.73 -19.67 -12.23
CA ARG A 759 -2.78 -18.89 -13.02
C ARG A 759 -1.98 -17.90 -12.18
N TYR A 760 -2.42 -17.55 -10.97
CA TYR A 760 -1.66 -16.71 -10.04
C TYR A 760 -0.46 -17.45 -9.47
N PHE A 761 -0.66 -18.70 -9.07
CA PHE A 761 0.41 -19.49 -8.48
C PHE A 761 1.32 -20.16 -9.52
N PRO A 762 2.64 -20.27 -9.27
CA PRO A 762 3.56 -21.04 -10.10
C PRO A 762 3.15 -22.51 -10.22
N GLN A 763 3.49 -23.13 -11.36
CA GLN A 763 3.09 -24.51 -11.68
C GLN A 763 3.35 -25.54 -10.56
N PRO A 764 4.49 -25.54 -9.84
CA PRO A 764 4.79 -26.55 -8.83
C PRO A 764 3.79 -26.65 -7.67
N VAL A 765 3.03 -25.59 -7.39
CA VAL A 765 2.07 -25.54 -6.27
C VAL A 765 0.61 -25.58 -6.72
N ARG A 766 0.34 -25.67 -8.04
CA ARG A 766 -1.03 -25.64 -8.59
C ARG A 766 -1.87 -26.86 -8.22
N THR A 767 -1.25 -27.96 -7.83
CA THR A 767 -1.92 -29.18 -7.36
C THR A 767 -2.37 -29.11 -5.91
N LEU A 768 -1.89 -28.10 -5.15
CA LEU A 768 -2.36 -27.84 -3.79
C LEU A 768 -3.78 -27.26 -3.82
N ASN A 769 -4.46 -27.28 -2.67
CA ASN A 769 -5.82 -26.78 -2.55
C ASN A 769 -5.88 -25.24 -2.57
N LEU A 770 -5.79 -24.63 -3.75
CA LEU A 770 -5.76 -23.17 -3.93
C LEU A 770 -7.04 -22.48 -3.45
N THR A 771 -8.20 -23.16 -3.50
CA THR A 771 -9.48 -22.59 -3.06
C THR A 771 -9.64 -22.58 -1.54
N ALA A 772 -8.71 -23.20 -0.80
CA ALA A 772 -8.58 -23.06 0.66
C ALA A 772 -7.64 -21.91 1.06
N HIS A 773 -7.02 -21.21 0.11
CA HIS A 773 -6.12 -20.10 0.42
C HIS A 773 -6.84 -19.02 1.24
N ALA A 774 -6.22 -18.58 2.34
CA ALA A 774 -6.83 -17.62 3.27
C ALA A 774 -7.17 -16.28 2.58
N LEU A 775 -6.36 -15.86 1.61
CA LEU A 775 -6.54 -14.63 0.83
C LEU A 775 -7.06 -14.87 -0.60
N LYS A 776 -7.78 -15.96 -0.84
CA LYS A 776 -8.21 -16.32 -2.21
C LYS A 776 -9.03 -15.22 -2.89
N HIS A 777 -9.92 -14.55 -2.14
CA HIS A 777 -10.77 -13.48 -2.70
C HIS A 777 -9.95 -12.24 -3.04
N GLU A 778 -8.97 -11.89 -2.20
CA GLU A 778 -8.08 -10.75 -2.40
C GLU A 778 -7.09 -11.00 -3.55
N ILE A 779 -6.59 -12.23 -3.71
CA ILE A 779 -5.80 -12.65 -4.88
C ILE A 779 -6.61 -12.51 -6.16
N ILE A 780 -7.84 -13.04 -6.17
CA ILE A 780 -8.76 -12.95 -7.31
C ILE A 780 -9.03 -11.48 -7.65
N ALA A 781 -9.44 -10.68 -6.67
CA ALA A 781 -9.77 -9.27 -6.86
C ALA A 781 -8.58 -8.50 -7.41
N THR A 782 -7.37 -8.77 -6.89
CA THR A 782 -6.15 -8.11 -7.33
C THR A 782 -5.77 -8.47 -8.75
N ARG A 783 -5.74 -9.77 -9.06
CA ARG A 783 -5.43 -10.25 -10.42
C ARG A 783 -6.43 -9.69 -11.42
N LEU A 784 -7.71 -9.73 -11.07
CA LEU A 784 -8.78 -9.25 -11.92
C LEU A 784 -8.70 -7.74 -12.18
N ALA A 785 -8.44 -6.95 -11.13
CA ALA A 785 -8.23 -5.51 -11.27
C ALA A 785 -7.00 -5.19 -12.13
N ASN A 786 -5.90 -5.91 -11.96
CA ASN A 786 -4.70 -5.75 -12.78
C ASN A 786 -5.01 -6.03 -14.25
N GLU A 787 -5.56 -7.21 -14.58
CA GLU A 787 -5.83 -7.56 -15.99
C GLU A 787 -6.91 -6.65 -16.61
N LEU A 788 -7.97 -6.31 -15.88
CA LEU A 788 -9.01 -5.40 -16.39
C LEU A 788 -8.40 -4.04 -16.77
N VAL A 789 -7.65 -3.43 -15.85
CA VAL A 789 -7.12 -2.08 -16.06
C VAL A 789 -5.96 -2.08 -17.06
N ASP A 790 -5.02 -3.01 -16.92
CA ASP A 790 -3.81 -3.03 -17.75
C ASP A 790 -4.13 -3.47 -19.19
N ARG A 791 -5.23 -4.18 -19.43
CA ARG A 791 -5.55 -4.79 -20.74
C ARG A 791 -6.78 -4.23 -21.42
N ALA A 792 -7.84 -3.89 -20.68
CA ALA A 792 -9.03 -3.27 -21.25
C ALA A 792 -8.97 -1.73 -21.22
N GLY A 793 -8.32 -1.15 -20.22
CA GLY A 793 -8.06 0.29 -20.14
C GLY A 793 -8.38 0.93 -18.79
N ILE A 794 -7.75 2.07 -18.50
CA ILE A 794 -7.85 2.77 -17.20
C ILE A 794 -9.30 3.16 -16.87
N GLY A 795 -10.04 3.66 -17.87
CA GLY A 795 -11.44 4.09 -17.71
C GLY A 795 -12.48 3.05 -18.14
N PHE A 796 -12.07 1.88 -18.65
CA PHE A 796 -12.97 0.95 -19.36
C PHE A 796 -14.20 0.55 -18.55
N ALA A 797 -14.00 0.00 -17.35
CA ALA A 797 -15.10 -0.47 -16.52
C ALA A 797 -16.00 0.67 -16.03
N HIS A 798 -15.38 1.80 -15.67
CA HIS A 798 -16.04 3.01 -15.21
C HIS A 798 -16.92 3.67 -16.29
N ASP A 799 -16.45 3.63 -17.54
CA ASP A 799 -17.22 4.10 -18.69
C ASP A 799 -18.44 3.22 -18.96
N LEU A 800 -18.32 1.90 -18.84
CA LEU A 800 -19.49 1.01 -18.95
C LEU A 800 -20.51 1.25 -17.84
N VAL A 801 -20.04 1.45 -16.59
CA VAL A 801 -20.91 1.84 -15.47
C VAL A 801 -21.65 3.14 -15.79
N ARG A 802 -20.94 4.16 -16.27
CA ARG A 802 -21.51 5.48 -16.57
C ARG A 802 -22.49 5.46 -17.74
N ARG A 803 -22.10 4.84 -18.87
CA ARG A 803 -22.89 4.87 -20.12
C ARG A 803 -24.07 3.91 -20.11
N ARG A 804 -24.01 2.82 -19.34
CA ARG A 804 -25.02 1.74 -19.35
C ARG A 804 -25.74 1.54 -18.02
N GLY A 805 -25.27 2.15 -16.93
CA GLY A 805 -25.86 1.99 -15.60
C GLY A 805 -25.60 0.63 -14.95
N TRP A 806 -24.69 -0.19 -15.49
CA TRP A 806 -24.34 -1.48 -14.88
C TRP A 806 -23.54 -1.26 -13.59
N PRO A 807 -23.74 -2.08 -12.54
CA PRO A 807 -22.87 -2.07 -11.35
C PRO A 807 -21.43 -2.45 -11.71
N LEU A 808 -20.44 -1.81 -11.08
CA LEU A 808 -19.02 -2.07 -11.34
C LEU A 808 -18.63 -3.54 -11.13
N LEU A 809 -19.18 -4.18 -10.09
CA LEU A 809 -19.00 -5.61 -9.83
C LEU A 809 -19.42 -6.45 -11.05
N ARG A 810 -20.58 -6.17 -11.63
CA ARG A 810 -21.12 -6.93 -12.76
C ARG A 810 -20.28 -6.79 -14.02
N VAL A 811 -19.79 -5.58 -14.31
CA VAL A 811 -18.85 -5.35 -15.43
C VAL A 811 -17.56 -6.14 -15.21
N THR A 812 -17.08 -6.17 -13.97
CA THR A 812 -15.87 -6.87 -13.57
C THR A 812 -16.02 -8.40 -13.69
N GLU A 813 -17.15 -8.96 -13.27
CA GLU A 813 -17.48 -10.38 -13.44
C GLU A 813 -17.63 -10.78 -14.91
N ALA A 814 -18.27 -9.93 -15.72
CA ALA A 814 -18.39 -10.16 -17.15
C ALA A 814 -17.02 -10.21 -17.84
N PHE A 815 -16.11 -9.32 -17.45
CA PHE A 815 -14.72 -9.37 -17.90
C PHE A 815 -14.00 -10.62 -17.41
N ALA A 816 -14.14 -11.01 -16.14
CA ALA A 816 -13.49 -12.20 -15.61
C ALA A 816 -13.90 -13.46 -16.37
N PHE A 817 -15.20 -13.58 -16.68
CA PHE A 817 -15.72 -14.68 -17.48
C PHE A 817 -15.16 -14.67 -18.90
N ALA A 818 -15.24 -13.53 -19.61
CA ALA A 818 -14.72 -13.40 -20.98
C ALA A 818 -13.22 -13.70 -21.03
N TRP A 819 -12.46 -13.16 -20.09
CA TRP A 819 -11.02 -13.36 -19.95
C TRP A 819 -10.65 -14.84 -19.81
N ALA A 820 -11.33 -15.53 -18.89
CA ALA A 820 -11.06 -16.93 -18.59
C ALA A 820 -11.53 -17.84 -19.73
N ALA A 821 -12.70 -17.58 -20.33
CA ALA A 821 -13.26 -18.37 -21.42
C ALA A 821 -12.44 -18.26 -22.71
N LEU A 822 -11.81 -17.11 -22.93
CA LEU A 822 -10.88 -16.91 -24.04
C LEU A 822 -9.48 -17.48 -23.74
N ASP A 823 -9.15 -17.84 -22.50
CA ASP A 823 -7.79 -18.22 -22.04
C ASP A 823 -6.72 -17.15 -22.35
N MET A 824 -7.05 -15.89 -22.06
CA MET A 824 -6.18 -14.75 -22.36
C MET A 824 -4.81 -14.81 -21.67
N ASP A 825 -4.70 -15.46 -20.50
CA ASP A 825 -3.43 -15.59 -19.79
C ASP A 825 -2.37 -16.33 -20.63
N THR A 826 -2.76 -17.41 -21.30
CA THR A 826 -1.85 -18.21 -22.11
C THR A 826 -1.40 -17.44 -23.34
N TRP A 827 -2.31 -16.67 -23.95
CA TRP A 827 -1.95 -15.79 -25.06
C TRP A 827 -0.92 -14.74 -24.63
N LEU A 828 -1.14 -14.09 -23.49
CA LEU A 828 -0.27 -13.03 -23.00
C LEU A 828 1.12 -13.53 -22.63
N GLN A 829 1.22 -14.69 -21.97
CA GLN A 829 2.51 -15.30 -21.64
C GLN A 829 3.40 -15.52 -22.87
N ARG A 830 2.80 -15.79 -24.04
CA ARG A 830 3.54 -16.00 -25.30
C ARG A 830 3.97 -14.70 -25.97
N HIS A 831 3.15 -13.66 -25.90
CA HIS A 831 3.30 -12.50 -26.78
C HIS A 831 3.77 -11.22 -26.07
N ASP A 832 3.45 -11.01 -24.79
CA ASP A 832 3.71 -9.73 -24.11
C ASP A 832 5.19 -9.33 -24.07
N ALA A 833 6.08 -10.29 -23.91
CA ALA A 833 7.52 -10.03 -23.94
C ALA A 833 7.98 -9.60 -25.34
N LEU A 834 7.49 -10.28 -26.37
CA LEU A 834 7.83 -10.01 -27.78
C LEU A 834 7.36 -8.62 -28.21
N ILE A 835 6.23 -8.15 -27.67
CA ILE A 835 5.65 -6.87 -28.06
C ILE A 835 6.60 -5.71 -27.80
N THR A 836 7.48 -5.80 -26.80
CA THR A 836 8.44 -4.72 -26.46
C THR A 836 9.48 -4.44 -27.55
N THR A 837 9.68 -5.37 -28.49
CA THR A 837 10.65 -5.24 -29.59
C THR A 837 9.99 -4.97 -30.94
N LEU A 838 8.65 -4.92 -31.01
CA LEU A 838 7.92 -4.70 -32.27
C LEU A 838 7.86 -3.20 -32.63
N PRO A 839 7.73 -2.85 -33.92
CA PRO A 839 7.44 -1.47 -34.34
C PRO A 839 6.15 -0.92 -33.72
N ALA A 840 6.13 0.39 -33.43
CA ALA A 840 5.02 1.04 -32.73
C ALA A 840 3.64 0.81 -33.40
N ALA A 841 3.57 0.85 -34.73
CA ALA A 841 2.33 0.62 -35.48
C ALA A 841 1.76 -0.78 -35.24
N THR A 842 2.60 -1.83 -35.25
CA THR A 842 2.18 -3.21 -34.98
C THR A 842 1.71 -3.37 -33.54
N ARG A 843 2.42 -2.77 -32.57
CA ARG A 843 2.00 -2.79 -31.16
C ARG A 843 0.63 -2.15 -30.98
N HIS A 844 0.41 -0.98 -31.57
CA HIS A 844 -0.88 -0.30 -31.51
C HIS A 844 -2.00 -1.11 -32.16
N ALA A 845 -1.74 -1.81 -33.28
CA ALA A 845 -2.73 -2.68 -33.89
C ALA A 845 -3.12 -3.85 -32.96
N ILE A 846 -2.15 -4.45 -32.27
CA ILE A 846 -2.39 -5.50 -31.27
C ILE A 846 -3.17 -4.95 -30.07
N ASP A 847 -2.77 -3.79 -29.54
CA ASP A 847 -3.47 -3.13 -28.43
C ASP A 847 -4.92 -2.81 -28.78
N THR A 848 -5.17 -2.22 -29.95
CA THR A 848 -6.53 -1.91 -30.42
C THR A 848 -7.37 -3.19 -30.56
N ALA A 849 -6.82 -4.26 -31.14
CA ALA A 849 -7.55 -5.52 -31.29
C ALA A 849 -7.88 -6.15 -29.93
N LEU A 850 -6.96 -6.07 -28.97
CA LEU A 850 -7.17 -6.53 -27.60
C LEU A 850 -8.24 -5.70 -26.88
N GLU A 851 -8.14 -4.37 -26.92
CA GLU A 851 -9.05 -3.42 -26.29
C GLU A 851 -10.48 -3.59 -26.82
N GLN A 852 -10.65 -3.54 -28.15
CA GLN A 852 -11.95 -3.71 -28.79
C GLN A 852 -12.48 -5.13 -28.58
N GLY A 853 -11.62 -6.13 -28.70
CA GLY A 853 -12.01 -7.52 -28.54
C GLY A 853 -12.52 -7.83 -27.13
N LEU A 854 -11.84 -7.32 -26.11
CA LEU A 854 -12.28 -7.44 -24.72
C LEU A 854 -13.58 -6.65 -24.49
N ALA A 855 -13.71 -5.45 -25.06
CA ALA A 855 -14.94 -4.66 -24.97
C ALA A 855 -16.14 -5.40 -25.55
N ASP A 856 -15.99 -6.00 -26.74
CA ASP A 856 -17.03 -6.77 -27.41
C ASP A 856 -17.42 -8.01 -26.60
N ALA A 857 -16.43 -8.75 -26.09
CA ALA A 857 -16.66 -9.92 -25.26
C ALA A 857 -17.40 -9.58 -23.95
N VAL A 858 -16.99 -8.52 -23.25
CA VAL A 858 -17.66 -8.04 -22.03
C VAL A 858 -19.09 -7.62 -22.33
N ASN A 859 -19.31 -6.85 -23.39
CA ASN A 859 -20.66 -6.42 -23.78
C ASN A 859 -21.56 -7.62 -24.12
N ALA A 860 -21.02 -8.64 -24.78
CA ALA A 860 -21.77 -9.86 -25.10
C ALA A 860 -22.23 -10.61 -23.84
N VAL A 861 -21.38 -10.69 -22.81
CA VAL A 861 -21.75 -11.27 -21.51
C VAL A 861 -22.78 -10.41 -20.78
N LEU A 862 -22.61 -9.09 -20.77
CA LEU A 862 -23.55 -8.17 -20.11
C LEU A 862 -24.94 -8.17 -20.76
N ALA A 863 -25.02 -8.33 -22.09
CA ALA A 863 -26.27 -8.39 -22.84
C ALA A 863 -27.09 -9.66 -22.57
N SER A 864 -26.45 -10.76 -22.14
CA SER A 864 -27.12 -12.03 -21.87
C SER A 864 -26.63 -12.61 -20.53
N PRO A 865 -27.30 -12.27 -19.41
CA PRO A 865 -26.83 -12.64 -18.07
C PRO A 865 -26.80 -14.16 -17.81
N ALA A 866 -27.55 -14.94 -18.60
CA ALA A 866 -27.52 -16.41 -18.56
C ALA A 866 -26.17 -16.99 -19.03
N VAL A 867 -25.34 -16.20 -19.74
CA VAL A 867 -24.02 -16.61 -20.26
C VAL A 867 -23.01 -16.87 -19.14
N SER A 868 -23.08 -16.14 -18.03
CA SER A 868 -22.14 -16.32 -16.91
C SER A 868 -22.53 -17.44 -15.95
N SER A 869 -23.34 -18.42 -16.39
CA SER A 869 -23.71 -19.59 -15.60
C SER A 869 -22.61 -20.67 -15.59
N PRO A 870 -22.52 -21.51 -14.55
CA PRO A 870 -21.60 -22.65 -14.54
C PRO A 870 -21.81 -23.64 -15.70
N ALA A 871 -23.05 -23.81 -16.17
CA ALA A 871 -23.37 -24.67 -17.31
C ALA A 871 -22.81 -24.10 -18.62
N SER A 872 -22.96 -22.79 -18.82
CA SER A 872 -22.39 -22.08 -19.97
C SER A 872 -20.86 -22.17 -19.96
N TRP A 873 -20.20 -22.03 -18.80
CA TRP A 873 -18.74 -22.13 -18.69
C TRP A 873 -18.17 -23.42 -19.32
N ALA A 874 -18.75 -24.58 -19.04
CA ALA A 874 -18.26 -25.86 -19.58
C ALA A 874 -18.32 -25.91 -21.11
N VAL A 875 -19.38 -25.34 -21.70
CA VAL A 875 -19.54 -25.25 -23.16
C VAL A 875 -18.52 -24.28 -23.77
N PHE A 876 -18.30 -23.13 -23.14
CA PHE A 876 -17.34 -22.14 -23.63
C PHE A 876 -15.91 -22.67 -23.60
N ALA A 877 -15.51 -23.30 -22.50
CA ALA A 877 -14.18 -23.88 -22.35
C ALA A 877 -13.90 -24.96 -23.40
N ASP A 878 -14.88 -25.81 -23.71
CA ASP A 878 -14.76 -26.86 -24.72
C ASP A 878 -14.72 -26.28 -26.15
N GLN A 879 -15.62 -25.35 -26.47
CA GLN A 879 -15.79 -24.88 -27.85
C GLN A 879 -14.75 -23.85 -28.29
N LEU A 880 -14.23 -23.03 -27.38
CA LEU A 880 -13.22 -22.03 -27.72
C LEU A 880 -11.80 -22.61 -27.73
N GLY A 881 -11.57 -23.68 -26.97
CA GLY A 881 -10.27 -24.31 -26.79
C GLY A 881 -9.22 -23.35 -26.19
N GLU A 882 -8.04 -23.87 -25.90
CA GLU A 882 -6.92 -23.02 -25.47
C GLU A 882 -6.39 -22.16 -26.64
N PHE A 883 -5.78 -21.00 -26.36
CA PHE A 883 -4.99 -20.27 -27.37
C PHE A 883 -3.78 -21.08 -27.89
N THR A 884 -3.50 -22.23 -27.30
CA THR A 884 -2.32 -23.06 -27.57
C THR A 884 -2.37 -23.86 -28.86
N GLU A 885 -3.57 -24.19 -29.36
CA GLU A 885 -3.77 -24.96 -30.59
C GLU A 885 -3.54 -24.15 -31.88
N ALA A 886 -3.36 -22.83 -31.76
CA ALA A 886 -2.96 -22.01 -32.90
C ALA A 886 -1.47 -22.24 -33.23
N PRO A 887 -1.09 -22.43 -34.51
CA PRO A 887 0.33 -22.54 -34.93
C PRO A 887 1.12 -21.30 -34.51
N ALA A 888 2.45 -21.33 -34.59
CA ALA A 888 3.29 -20.17 -34.29
C ALA A 888 2.93 -18.98 -35.22
N ILE A 889 2.04 -18.10 -34.75
CA ILE A 889 1.55 -16.94 -35.48
C ILE A 889 2.61 -15.83 -35.39
N THR A 890 2.92 -15.21 -36.53
CA THR A 890 3.82 -14.04 -36.54
C THR A 890 3.16 -12.85 -35.84
N PRO A 891 3.92 -11.96 -35.18
CA PRO A 891 3.35 -10.82 -34.47
C PRO A 891 2.42 -9.92 -35.29
N THR A 892 2.62 -9.87 -36.62
CA THR A 892 1.78 -9.09 -37.56
C THR A 892 0.38 -9.65 -37.76
N LEU A 893 0.16 -10.95 -37.56
CA LEU A 893 -1.13 -11.63 -37.73
C LEU A 893 -1.92 -11.73 -36.42
N LEU A 894 -1.32 -11.35 -35.28
CA LEU A 894 -1.97 -11.41 -33.97
C LEU A 894 -3.27 -10.60 -33.86
N PRO A 895 -3.38 -9.37 -34.41
CA PRO A 895 -4.64 -8.62 -34.34
C PRO A 895 -5.82 -9.37 -34.98
N GLU A 896 -5.58 -10.01 -36.14
CA GLU A 896 -6.61 -10.78 -36.84
C GLU A 896 -7.04 -12.00 -36.04
N GLU A 897 -6.10 -12.67 -35.37
CA GLU A 897 -6.39 -13.83 -34.53
C GLU A 897 -7.24 -13.48 -33.31
N ILE A 898 -6.90 -12.39 -32.61
CA ILE A 898 -7.69 -11.88 -31.48
C ILE A 898 -9.12 -11.63 -31.93
N ASN A 899 -9.29 -10.88 -33.02
CA ASN A 899 -10.59 -10.52 -33.56
C ASN A 899 -11.39 -11.76 -33.98
N ARG A 900 -10.74 -12.77 -34.57
CA ARG A 900 -11.38 -14.04 -34.97
C ARG A 900 -11.93 -14.79 -33.75
N ARG A 901 -11.13 -14.95 -32.70
CA ARG A 901 -11.56 -15.65 -31.47
C ARG A 901 -12.64 -14.91 -30.71
N VAL A 902 -12.53 -13.58 -30.60
CA VAL A 902 -13.56 -12.76 -29.96
C VAL A 902 -14.88 -12.87 -30.71
N ARG A 903 -14.89 -12.79 -32.06
CA ARG A 903 -16.12 -12.98 -32.84
C ARG A 903 -16.77 -14.34 -32.58
N ARG A 904 -15.97 -15.40 -32.47
CA ARG A 904 -16.46 -16.73 -32.12
C ARG A 904 -17.06 -16.76 -30.71
N PHE A 905 -16.40 -16.13 -29.74
CA PHE A 905 -16.93 -15.97 -28.38
C PHE A 905 -18.27 -15.24 -28.36
N VAL A 906 -18.38 -14.09 -29.03
CA VAL A 906 -19.62 -13.28 -29.09
C VAL A 906 -20.78 -14.09 -29.70
N ARG A 907 -20.52 -14.84 -30.77
CA ARG A 907 -21.53 -15.76 -31.36
C ARG A 907 -21.96 -16.84 -30.38
N LEU A 908 -21.03 -17.41 -29.63
CA LEU A 908 -21.34 -18.43 -28.63
C LEU A 908 -22.16 -17.85 -27.46
N SER A 909 -21.89 -16.62 -27.04
CA SER A 909 -22.71 -15.88 -26.08
C SER A 909 -24.13 -15.66 -26.58
N ALA A 910 -24.30 -15.24 -27.84
CA ALA A 910 -25.62 -15.11 -28.46
C ALA A 910 -26.36 -16.46 -28.55
N ALA A 911 -25.65 -17.56 -28.80
CA ALA A 911 -26.20 -18.91 -28.93
C ALA A 911 -26.66 -19.54 -27.60
N THR A 912 -26.32 -18.95 -26.45
CA THR A 912 -26.57 -19.53 -25.11
C THR A 912 -28.03 -19.92 -24.87
N PRO A 913 -29.06 -19.14 -25.27
CA PRO A 913 -30.46 -19.57 -25.14
C PRO A 913 -30.73 -20.89 -25.87
N LEU A 914 -30.29 -21.07 -27.10
CA LEU A 914 -30.52 -22.31 -27.86
C LEU A 914 -29.78 -23.50 -27.26
N ILE A 915 -28.56 -23.28 -26.74
CA ILE A 915 -27.78 -24.30 -26.04
C ILE A 915 -28.50 -24.74 -24.76
N ALA A 916 -29.07 -23.79 -24.02
CA ALA A 916 -29.87 -24.09 -22.82
C ALA A 916 -31.13 -24.92 -23.14
N HIS A 917 -31.66 -24.85 -24.38
CA HIS A 917 -32.78 -25.67 -24.86
C HIS A 917 -32.34 -27.04 -25.41
N GLY A 918 -31.07 -27.44 -25.23
CA GLY A 918 -30.56 -28.75 -25.59
C GLY A 918 -29.99 -28.87 -27.00
N HIS A 919 -29.88 -27.77 -27.75
CA HIS A 919 -29.17 -27.78 -29.03
C HIS A 919 -27.65 -27.86 -28.83
N HIS A 920 -26.97 -28.69 -29.63
CA HIS A 920 -25.53 -28.85 -29.55
C HIS A 920 -24.80 -27.60 -30.05
N ALA A 921 -23.84 -27.08 -29.27
CA ALA A 921 -23.18 -25.79 -29.53
C ALA A 921 -22.53 -25.71 -30.92
N ALA A 922 -21.84 -26.77 -31.35
CA ALA A 922 -21.21 -26.80 -32.68
C ALA A 922 -22.23 -26.66 -33.82
N THR A 923 -23.41 -27.27 -33.68
CA THR A 923 -24.50 -27.18 -34.67
C THR A 923 -25.08 -25.77 -34.71
N VAL A 924 -25.31 -25.17 -33.54
CA VAL A 924 -25.84 -23.80 -33.43
C VAL A 924 -24.85 -22.78 -34.02
N LEU A 925 -23.55 -22.92 -33.72
CA LEU A 925 -22.51 -22.05 -34.27
C LEU A 925 -22.41 -22.16 -35.79
N SER A 926 -22.42 -23.38 -36.33
CA SER A 926 -22.40 -23.62 -37.79
C SER A 926 -23.63 -23.00 -38.46
N ALA A 927 -24.81 -23.15 -37.86
CA ALA A 927 -26.04 -22.54 -38.34
C ALA A 927 -25.99 -21.01 -38.29
N LEU A 928 -25.52 -20.42 -37.19
CA LEU A 928 -25.30 -18.96 -37.08
C LEU A 928 -24.33 -18.46 -38.16
N GLU A 929 -23.23 -19.17 -38.42
CA GLU A 929 -22.28 -18.78 -39.46
C GLU A 929 -22.88 -18.80 -40.86
N GLN A 930 -23.67 -19.84 -41.17
CA GLN A 930 -24.38 -19.93 -42.44
C GLN A 930 -25.43 -18.82 -42.57
N VAL A 931 -26.15 -18.50 -41.50
CA VAL A 931 -27.11 -17.39 -41.45
C VAL A 931 -26.40 -16.05 -41.68
N SER A 932 -25.32 -15.78 -40.95
CA SER A 932 -24.55 -14.53 -41.10
C SER A 932 -24.00 -14.37 -42.52
N HIS A 933 -23.56 -15.47 -43.15
CA HIS A 933 -23.07 -15.46 -44.52
C HIS A 933 -24.20 -15.26 -45.55
N ALA A 934 -25.34 -15.94 -45.38
CA ALA A 934 -26.48 -15.84 -46.29
C ALA A 934 -27.16 -14.47 -46.25
N THR A 935 -27.16 -13.81 -45.09
CA THR A 935 -27.80 -12.50 -44.87
C THR A 935 -26.84 -11.32 -45.09
N GLY A 936 -25.53 -11.57 -45.15
CA GLY A 936 -24.52 -10.51 -45.17
C GLY A 936 -24.37 -9.74 -43.85
N LEU A 937 -25.06 -10.16 -42.77
CA LEU A 937 -25.06 -9.49 -41.47
C LEU A 937 -23.66 -9.38 -40.87
N ALA A 938 -22.80 -10.40 -41.04
CA ALA A 938 -21.41 -10.37 -40.57
C ALA A 938 -20.59 -9.17 -41.09
N THR A 939 -20.92 -8.65 -42.27
CA THR A 939 -20.26 -7.50 -42.90
C THR A 939 -20.81 -6.15 -42.45
N ILE A 940 -22.03 -6.14 -41.88
CA ILE A 940 -22.77 -4.94 -41.48
C ILE A 940 -22.48 -4.59 -40.01
N THR A 941 -22.35 -5.61 -39.14
CA THR A 941 -22.10 -5.48 -37.70
C THR A 941 -20.94 -4.54 -37.31
N PRO A 942 -19.78 -4.50 -38.00
CA PRO A 942 -18.65 -3.66 -37.58
C PRO A 942 -18.89 -2.15 -37.69
N LYS A 943 -19.90 -1.71 -38.44
CA LYS A 943 -20.16 -0.29 -38.75
C LYS A 943 -21.25 0.35 -37.87
N LEU A 944 -21.89 -0.45 -37.02
CA LEU A 944 -23.06 -0.05 -36.28
C LEU A 944 -22.75 0.09 -34.78
N ASP A 945 -23.49 0.94 -34.09
CA ASP A 945 -23.38 1.06 -32.64
C ASP A 945 -23.87 -0.21 -31.92
N THR A 946 -23.61 -0.29 -30.62
CA THR A 946 -23.92 -1.49 -29.84
C THR A 946 -25.42 -1.80 -29.72
N ALA A 947 -26.30 -0.81 -29.85
CA ALA A 947 -27.74 -1.05 -29.78
C ALA A 947 -28.21 -1.79 -31.05
N ALA A 948 -27.76 -1.31 -32.21
CA ALA A 948 -28.00 -1.98 -33.48
C ALA A 948 -27.34 -3.37 -33.57
N GLN A 949 -26.14 -3.54 -33.00
CA GLN A 949 -25.49 -4.85 -32.91
C GLN A 949 -26.29 -5.86 -32.07
N THR A 950 -26.86 -5.43 -30.94
CA THR A 950 -27.74 -6.28 -30.11
C THR A 950 -28.97 -6.75 -30.89
N VAL A 951 -29.55 -5.86 -31.68
CA VAL A 951 -30.72 -6.16 -32.51
C VAL A 951 -30.37 -7.16 -33.61
N ILE A 952 -29.25 -6.98 -34.30
CA ILE A 952 -28.76 -7.92 -35.32
C ILE A 952 -28.51 -9.31 -34.71
N ALA A 953 -27.89 -9.38 -33.53
CA ALA A 953 -27.67 -10.64 -32.84
C ALA A 953 -28.98 -11.38 -32.50
N ARG A 954 -30.05 -10.65 -32.13
CA ARG A 954 -31.39 -11.23 -31.93
C ARG A 954 -31.97 -11.79 -33.23
N ILE A 955 -31.80 -11.10 -34.35
CA ILE A 955 -32.24 -11.57 -35.67
C ILE A 955 -31.49 -12.85 -36.07
N GLU A 956 -30.17 -12.88 -35.91
CA GLU A 956 -29.36 -14.08 -36.20
C GLU A 956 -29.80 -15.28 -35.34
N LEU A 957 -30.13 -15.03 -34.07
CA LEU A 957 -30.60 -16.06 -33.15
C LEU A 957 -31.97 -16.63 -33.56
N LEU A 958 -32.92 -15.77 -33.94
CA LEU A 958 -34.23 -16.19 -34.46
C LEU A 958 -34.11 -17.07 -35.70
N LEU A 959 -33.32 -16.61 -36.67
CA LEU A 959 -33.09 -17.33 -37.92
C LEU A 959 -32.47 -18.70 -37.66
N THR A 960 -31.52 -18.75 -36.73
CA THR A 960 -30.88 -19.99 -36.31
C THR A 960 -31.87 -20.93 -35.63
N SER A 961 -32.70 -20.42 -34.72
CA SER A 961 -33.75 -21.22 -34.08
C SER A 961 -34.69 -21.86 -35.10
N ALA A 962 -35.18 -21.05 -36.05
CA ALA A 962 -36.08 -21.51 -37.10
C ALA A 962 -35.40 -22.56 -38.00
N LEU A 963 -34.13 -22.35 -38.34
CA LEU A 963 -33.33 -23.31 -39.12
C LEU A 963 -33.15 -24.64 -38.38
N LEU A 964 -32.84 -24.60 -37.08
CA LEU A 964 -32.64 -25.79 -36.25
C LEU A 964 -33.96 -26.56 -36.01
N ALA A 965 -35.09 -25.86 -35.94
CA ALA A 965 -36.42 -26.47 -35.81
C ALA A 965 -36.85 -27.20 -37.10
N GLN A 966 -36.45 -26.72 -38.27
CA GLN A 966 -36.86 -27.25 -39.58
C GLN A 966 -35.80 -28.18 -40.19
N ARG A 967 -35.66 -29.38 -39.60
CA ARG A 967 -34.72 -30.42 -40.04
C ARG A 967 -34.71 -30.59 -41.57
N GLY A 968 -33.59 -30.28 -42.21
CA GLY A 968 -33.36 -30.49 -43.64
C GLY A 968 -33.63 -29.30 -44.57
N SER A 969 -34.03 -28.13 -44.04
CA SER A 969 -34.16 -26.90 -44.85
C SER A 969 -32.81 -26.26 -45.19
N GLN A 970 -32.66 -25.68 -46.39
CA GLN A 970 -31.49 -24.83 -46.68
C GLN A 970 -31.64 -23.45 -46.02
N VAL A 971 -30.52 -22.85 -45.59
CA VAL A 971 -30.52 -21.54 -44.92
C VAL A 971 -31.17 -20.46 -45.76
N GLN A 972 -30.93 -20.48 -47.07
CA GLN A 972 -31.50 -19.53 -48.03
C GLN A 972 -33.04 -19.56 -48.02
N ASP A 973 -33.64 -20.74 -47.86
CA ASP A 973 -35.09 -20.93 -47.86
C ASP A 973 -35.73 -20.37 -46.59
N VAL A 974 -35.04 -20.49 -45.45
CA VAL A 974 -35.51 -19.96 -44.16
C VAL A 974 -35.42 -18.43 -44.18
N VAL A 975 -34.30 -17.88 -44.63
CA VAL A 975 -34.09 -16.42 -44.77
C VAL A 975 -35.12 -15.81 -45.73
N SER A 976 -35.38 -16.45 -46.87
CA SER A 976 -36.35 -15.98 -47.87
C SER A 976 -37.80 -16.09 -47.38
N ARG A 977 -38.18 -17.19 -46.72
CA ARG A 977 -39.54 -17.38 -46.17
C ARG A 977 -39.90 -16.36 -45.10
N LEU A 978 -38.91 -15.86 -44.37
CA LEU A 978 -39.09 -14.82 -43.35
C LEU A 978 -39.07 -13.39 -43.93
N GLY A 979 -38.97 -13.23 -45.26
CA GLY A 979 -39.06 -11.92 -45.93
C GLY A 979 -37.93 -10.94 -45.61
N LEU A 980 -36.83 -11.42 -45.05
CA LEU A 980 -35.81 -10.59 -44.42
C LEU A 980 -34.80 -10.01 -45.40
N THR A 981 -34.61 -10.59 -46.58
CA THR A 981 -33.67 -10.07 -47.59
C THR A 981 -34.05 -8.64 -48.02
N GLU A 982 -35.34 -8.34 -48.12
CA GLU A 982 -35.87 -7.01 -48.47
C GLU A 982 -35.85 -6.05 -47.26
N ALA A 983 -36.18 -6.55 -46.06
CA ALA A 983 -36.12 -5.77 -44.82
C ALA A 983 -34.67 -5.36 -44.44
N LEU A 984 -33.70 -6.25 -44.66
CA LEU A 984 -32.28 -6.01 -44.39
C LEU A 984 -31.62 -5.15 -45.49
N ALA A 985 -32.12 -5.19 -46.73
CA ALA A 985 -31.71 -4.24 -47.77
C ALA A 985 -32.11 -2.78 -47.41
N LEU A 986 -33.30 -2.58 -46.83
CA LEU A 986 -33.73 -1.30 -46.25
C LEU A 986 -32.86 -0.84 -45.06
N VAL A 987 -32.36 -1.78 -44.25
CA VAL A 987 -31.41 -1.53 -43.15
C VAL A 987 -30.05 -1.02 -43.66
N SER A 988 -29.57 -1.54 -44.79
CA SER A 988 -28.29 -1.09 -45.37
C SER A 988 -28.32 0.34 -45.94
N GLY A 989 -29.52 0.90 -46.17
CA GLY A 989 -29.73 2.24 -46.74
C GLY A 989 -30.19 3.32 -45.75
N SER A 990 -30.59 2.97 -44.52
CA SER A 990 -31.11 3.92 -43.52
C SER A 990 -30.20 4.02 -42.29
N ALA A 991 -29.75 5.23 -41.97
CA ALA A 991 -28.71 5.48 -40.98
C ALA A 991 -29.20 5.78 -39.55
N SER A 992 -30.46 5.48 -39.17
CA SER A 992 -30.93 5.75 -37.80
C SER A 992 -31.35 4.49 -37.03
N ALA A 993 -30.66 4.24 -35.90
CA ALA A 993 -30.91 3.14 -34.97
C ALA A 993 -32.36 3.09 -34.44
N GLU A 994 -33.06 4.23 -34.44
CA GLU A 994 -34.47 4.33 -34.05
C GLU A 994 -35.43 3.59 -35.00
N HIS A 995 -35.17 3.59 -36.31
CA HIS A 995 -35.97 2.81 -37.26
C HIS A 995 -35.71 1.31 -37.12
N LEU A 996 -34.47 0.92 -36.81
CA LEU A 996 -34.09 -0.47 -36.56
C LEU A 996 -34.76 -0.99 -35.28
N ALA A 997 -34.77 -0.19 -34.21
CA ALA A 997 -35.47 -0.48 -32.98
C ALA A 997 -36.99 -0.57 -33.17
N ALA A 998 -37.58 0.28 -34.01
CA ALA A 998 -39.00 0.23 -34.35
C ALA A 998 -39.37 -1.01 -35.19
N ALA A 999 -38.54 -1.40 -36.16
CA ALA A 999 -38.74 -2.61 -36.97
C ALA A 999 -38.63 -3.89 -36.13
N VAL A 1000 -37.79 -3.90 -35.10
CA VAL A 1000 -37.66 -5.03 -34.16
C VAL A 1000 -38.68 -4.98 -33.04
N ALA A 1001 -39.19 -3.81 -32.66
CA ALA A 1001 -40.40 -3.72 -31.85
C ALA A 1001 -41.64 -4.26 -32.59
N GLN A 1002 -41.64 -4.21 -33.94
CA GLN A 1002 -42.66 -4.88 -34.78
C GLN A 1002 -42.46 -6.39 -34.91
N LEU A 1003 -41.25 -6.92 -34.64
CA LEU A 1003 -41.01 -8.34 -34.37
C LEU A 1003 -41.48 -8.63 -32.94
N ASP A 1004 -42.80 -8.68 -32.75
CA ASP A 1004 -43.50 -8.85 -31.47
C ASP A 1004 -42.76 -9.83 -30.53
N GLU A 1005 -42.36 -9.39 -29.34
CA GLU A 1005 -41.63 -10.20 -28.35
C GLU A 1005 -42.42 -11.49 -28.03
N ALA A 1006 -43.75 -11.45 -28.14
CA ALA A 1006 -44.62 -12.62 -28.02
C ALA A 1006 -44.44 -13.63 -29.17
N ARG A 1007 -44.20 -13.17 -30.40
CA ARG A 1007 -43.89 -14.02 -31.56
C ARG A 1007 -42.46 -14.56 -31.49
N PHE A 1008 -41.51 -13.75 -31.02
CA PHE A 1008 -40.14 -14.18 -30.70
C PHE A 1008 -40.14 -15.32 -29.67
N GLN A 1009 -40.88 -15.15 -28.57
CA GLN A 1009 -41.05 -16.17 -27.54
C GLN A 1009 -41.77 -17.42 -28.08
N HIS A 1010 -42.82 -17.25 -28.89
CA HIS A 1010 -43.57 -18.35 -29.49
C HIS A 1010 -42.74 -19.18 -30.49
N GLU A 1011 -42.00 -18.54 -31.40
CA GLU A 1011 -41.16 -19.21 -32.40
C GLU A 1011 -39.90 -19.87 -31.79
N LEU A 1012 -39.44 -19.40 -30.63
CA LEU A 1012 -38.40 -20.06 -29.81
C LEU A 1012 -38.95 -21.16 -28.88
N GLY A 1013 -40.27 -21.34 -28.79
CA GLY A 1013 -40.89 -22.27 -27.84
C GLY A 1013 -40.76 -21.84 -26.37
N LEU A 1014 -40.43 -20.58 -26.11
CA LEU A 1014 -40.35 -19.97 -24.79
C LEU A 1014 -41.76 -19.66 -24.28
N HIS A 1015 -42.48 -20.66 -23.79
CA HIS A 1015 -43.65 -20.37 -22.96
C HIS A 1015 -43.18 -19.94 -21.57
N VAL A 1016 -43.53 -18.72 -21.15
CA VAL A 1016 -43.45 -18.33 -19.73
C VAL A 1016 -44.48 -19.18 -18.97
N VAL A 1017 -44.01 -20.02 -18.06
CA VAL A 1017 -44.81 -20.61 -16.97
C VAL A 1017 -44.74 -19.68 -15.77
#